data_AF-A0A2Z4INR7-F1
#
_entry.id   AF-A0A2Z4INR7-F1
#
_cell.length_a   1.000
_cell.length_b   1.000
_cell.length_c   1.000
_cell.angle_alpha   90.00
_cell.angle_beta   90.00
_cell.angle_gamma   90.00
#
_symmetry.space_group_name_H-M   'P 1'
#
loop_
_entity.id
_entity.type
_entity.pdbx_description
1 polymer ?
#
loop_
_entity_poly.entity_id
_entity_poly.type
_entity_poly.pdbx_seq_one_letter_code
_entity_poly.pdbx_strand_id
1 'polypeptide(L)'
;MKRRKSLKIMALGALTPGTGILSPLTETVRLVDKTTSLHFESDWHKWPDMDWVGPEYWGNRLQDWKIKDGNAICQVNASNRTLHCLTTQVKSGKGTLKTSVDIKLAQDLPPADDNYIGIRLGVKGKFDDYRSAAVHGKGTDIAITTSGKLKIKDEFFAINKNLLSDWITLQIEVTDGTKSKVTLTSKGNAQEVALPEKTISPANVAGNIALVSSIKDTGNEADFSADFSNWKMTGSKLTSSSAHEYGPICFAQYTLHKGILKLTGQLAPVEQVQGHVVSLQLKMDGHWKDVGTSPIDPLSRTVHFRHEQWHHKTAIPYRITLMLPLKDHQQEYHYEGSITPLPKEQQQVKAAVFSCNCDYGFPDSEVPEYVDHHHPDLAFFVGDQFYESTGGFGIQKSPVDKAALDYLRKWMMFGWSYRDIYRHIPCAIIPDDHDVYHGNIWGEAGKAADISKGWGAPAQDSGGYKMEPRWVNMVQKCQTSHLPDPYDATPVQHGIEVYYTDWVFGGISFAILEDRKWKSAPKHVLPEEADIWNGWIRNPDFDIKKHRVKDAKLLGDRQLTFLDHWAGDWSGEVQMKALVSQTIFNTVSTLPAEAVDDSVVPKMEIPQLGEYVTGDKINGDMDSNGWPQVGRDKAIEKIRKCFAFHIAGDQHLASFTQYGVDEYGDSGFAFAGPALNNIWPRRWWPPVANPQEYSLDNPLYNGNHEDGFGNKMTVKAVANPRKTGREPAIVYDRATGYGIVTFDKKARTITTECWPKYVNPSQYPDGQYAGWPITVRQEDNYGKKAVAWLPEVKVNGMTNPILEVIDEATGESAYSISLRGNTFTPKVFKKGTFTVRVIDGDTGNTREKKGIKATSIPKGTLMLS
;
A
#
# COMPACT_ATOMS: atom_id res chain seq x y z
N MET A 1 26.06 -14.35 -43.89
CA MET A 1 24.76 -14.94 -43.48
C MET A 1 24.84 -15.44 -42.06
N LYS A 2 24.22 -14.75 -41.10
CA LYS A 2 23.64 -15.27 -39.85
C LYS A 2 22.83 -14.12 -39.23
N ARG A 3 21.51 -14.30 -39.21
CA ARG A 3 20.49 -13.31 -38.83
C ARG A 3 20.60 -13.01 -37.33
N ARG A 4 20.88 -11.75 -36.98
CA ARG A 4 20.64 -11.19 -35.63
C ARG A 4 19.15 -10.82 -35.54
N LYS A 5 18.42 -11.45 -34.63
CA LYS A 5 17.13 -10.93 -34.12
C LYS A 5 17.36 -10.52 -32.68
N SER A 6 17.63 -9.24 -32.49
CA SER A 6 17.45 -8.50 -31.25
C SER A 6 16.61 -7.30 -31.63
N LEU A 7 15.54 -7.03 -30.89
CA LEU A 7 14.84 -5.74 -30.96
C LEU A 7 15.86 -4.65 -30.61
N LYS A 8 16.43 -4.00 -31.63
CA LYS A 8 17.21 -2.77 -31.45
C LYS A 8 16.25 -1.59 -31.47
N ILE A 9 15.88 -1.11 -30.29
CA ILE A 9 15.38 0.25 -30.12
C ILE A 9 16.60 1.10 -29.80
N MET A 10 17.09 1.85 -30.79
CA MET A 10 18.10 2.90 -30.54
C MET A 10 17.37 4.16 -30.08
N ALA A 11 17.51 4.52 -28.81
CA ALA A 11 17.25 5.89 -28.34
C ALA A 11 18.46 6.76 -28.72
N LEU A 12 18.31 7.64 -29.71
CA LEU A 12 19.30 8.68 -30.00
C LEU A 12 18.96 9.92 -29.18
N GLY A 13 19.66 10.11 -28.07
CA GLY A 13 19.78 11.39 -27.37
C GLY A 13 21.07 12.09 -27.84
N ALA A 14 20.94 13.25 -28.48
CA ALA A 14 22.06 14.15 -28.75
C ALA A 14 21.86 15.45 -27.94
N LEU A 15 22.91 15.83 -27.22
CA LEU A 15 23.03 16.96 -26.28
C LEU A 15 23.02 18.33 -26.98
N THR A 16 22.47 19.34 -26.29
CA THR A 16 22.96 20.74 -26.32
C THR A 16 22.93 21.33 -24.90
N PRO A 17 23.96 22.10 -24.48
CA PRO A 17 24.04 22.65 -23.13
C PRO A 17 23.28 23.97 -23.02
N GLY A 18 22.47 24.13 -21.97
CA GLY A 18 21.74 25.37 -21.70
C GLY A 18 21.11 25.37 -20.31
N THR A 19 21.69 26.18 -19.44
CA THR A 19 21.29 26.63 -18.10
C THR A 19 19.80 26.62 -17.74
N GLY A 20 19.48 26.06 -16.56
CA GLY A 20 18.51 26.64 -15.61
C GLY A 20 17.06 26.15 -15.68
N ILE A 21 16.55 25.73 -14.52
CA ILE A 21 15.17 25.41 -14.13
C ILE A 21 14.74 23.95 -14.42
N LEU A 22 14.57 23.20 -13.33
CA LEU A 22 14.00 21.86 -13.26
C LEU A 22 12.52 21.90 -13.69
N SER A 23 12.25 21.54 -14.95
CA SER A 23 10.94 21.00 -15.37
C SER A 23 11.03 19.48 -15.42
N PRO A 24 9.95 18.75 -15.11
CA PRO A 24 9.94 17.29 -15.24
C PRO A 24 10.06 16.94 -16.73
N LEU A 25 11.08 16.16 -17.06
CA LEU A 25 11.20 15.50 -18.36
C LEU A 25 10.03 14.52 -18.50
N THR A 26 8.93 15.00 -19.05
CA THR A 26 7.91 14.12 -19.64
C THR A 26 8.54 13.54 -20.91
N GLU A 27 9.11 12.34 -20.80
CA GLU A 27 9.45 11.55 -21.98
C GLU A 27 8.17 11.33 -22.78
N THR A 28 8.07 12.03 -23.91
CA THR A 28 7.01 11.81 -24.87
C THR A 28 7.22 10.43 -25.47
N VAL A 29 6.36 9.50 -25.07
CA VAL A 29 6.27 8.13 -25.58
C VAL A 29 6.17 8.20 -27.11
N ARG A 30 7.25 7.86 -27.81
CA ARG A 30 7.17 7.62 -29.26
C ARG A 30 6.62 6.22 -29.48
N LEU A 31 5.28 6.12 -29.57
CA LEU A 31 4.63 5.01 -30.27
C LEU A 31 5.20 4.97 -31.69
N VAL A 32 5.95 3.92 -32.02
CA VAL A 32 6.46 3.74 -33.37
C VAL A 32 5.32 3.21 -34.24
N ASP A 33 4.55 4.11 -34.84
CA ASP A 33 3.67 3.80 -35.96
C ASP A 33 4.52 3.56 -37.23
N LYS A 34 5.24 2.43 -37.26
CA LYS A 34 5.79 1.90 -38.51
C LYS A 34 4.90 0.77 -38.98
N THR A 35 4.39 0.91 -40.20
CA THR A 35 3.62 -0.06 -40.99
C THR A 35 4.39 -1.34 -41.36
N THR A 36 5.43 -1.69 -40.61
CA THR A 36 6.08 -3.00 -40.64
C THR A 36 5.27 -3.97 -39.79
N SER A 37 5.02 -5.18 -40.30
CA SER A 37 4.43 -6.27 -39.52
C SER A 37 5.25 -6.49 -38.23
N LEU A 38 4.70 -6.11 -37.09
CA LEU A 38 5.33 -6.38 -35.80
C LEU A 38 5.35 -7.89 -35.56
N HIS A 39 6.36 -8.35 -34.81
CA HIS A 39 6.57 -9.76 -34.52
C HIS A 39 6.98 -9.95 -33.07
N PHE A 40 6.23 -10.80 -32.37
CA PHE A 40 6.51 -11.31 -31.03
C PHE A 40 6.80 -12.80 -31.10
N GLU A 41 7.73 -13.28 -30.28
CA GLU A 41 8.08 -14.68 -30.11
C GLU A 41 8.55 -14.89 -28.66
N SER A 42 7.96 -15.87 -27.95
CA SER A 42 8.39 -16.20 -26.59
C SER A 42 9.80 -16.80 -26.59
N ASP A 43 10.54 -16.54 -25.53
CA ASP A 43 11.94 -16.93 -25.40
C ASP A 43 12.21 -17.86 -24.22
N TRP A 44 11.17 -18.49 -23.65
CA TRP A 44 11.27 -19.41 -22.51
C TRP A 44 12.37 -20.48 -22.62
N HIS A 45 12.67 -20.93 -23.84
CA HIS A 45 13.75 -21.89 -24.11
C HIS A 45 15.17 -21.37 -23.76
N LYS A 46 15.35 -20.04 -23.70
CA LYS A 46 16.60 -19.38 -23.30
C LYS A 46 16.73 -19.22 -21.80
N TRP A 47 15.61 -19.24 -21.08
CA TRP A 47 15.61 -19.06 -19.64
C TRP A 47 15.93 -20.39 -18.92
N PRO A 48 16.64 -20.34 -17.78
CA PRO A 48 16.71 -21.47 -16.86
C PRO A 48 15.35 -21.75 -16.22
N ASP A 49 15.24 -22.88 -15.53
CA ASP A 49 14.03 -23.22 -14.78
C ASP A 49 13.86 -22.27 -13.58
N MET A 50 12.66 -21.72 -13.38
CA MET A 50 12.34 -20.82 -12.26
C MET A 50 10.83 -20.64 -12.06
N ASP A 51 10.42 -20.19 -10.87
CA ASP A 51 9.02 -19.89 -10.50
C ASP A 51 8.49 -18.53 -11.05
N TRP A 52 8.93 -18.16 -12.24
CA TRP A 52 8.50 -16.97 -12.98
C TRP A 52 8.63 -17.20 -14.49
N VAL A 53 7.85 -16.47 -15.29
CA VAL A 53 7.74 -16.68 -16.74
C VAL A 53 8.45 -15.63 -17.60
N GLY A 54 9.00 -14.58 -16.98
CA GLY A 54 9.75 -13.53 -17.66
C GLY A 54 9.10 -12.13 -17.57
N PRO A 55 9.87 -11.08 -17.93
CA PRO A 55 9.51 -9.67 -17.73
C PRO A 55 8.34 -9.19 -18.59
N GLU A 56 8.07 -9.85 -19.72
CA GLU A 56 7.02 -9.49 -20.67
C GLU A 56 5.65 -10.05 -20.28
N TYR A 57 5.54 -10.77 -19.17
CA TYR A 57 4.37 -11.57 -18.85
C TYR A 57 3.75 -11.24 -17.50
N TRP A 58 2.42 -11.41 -17.42
CA TRP A 58 1.69 -11.40 -16.16
C TRP A 58 0.87 -12.69 -16.00
N GLY A 59 1.20 -13.47 -14.98
CA GLY A 59 0.51 -14.70 -14.63
C GLY A 59 -0.59 -14.45 -13.61
N ASN A 60 -1.80 -14.88 -13.94
CA ASN A 60 -2.92 -15.02 -13.02
C ASN A 60 -3.05 -16.51 -12.66
N ARG A 61 -2.54 -16.98 -11.52
CA ARG A 61 -1.73 -16.25 -10.53
C ARG A 61 -0.23 -16.49 -10.72
N LEU A 62 0.63 -15.62 -10.17
CA LEU A 62 2.09 -15.75 -10.23
C LEU A 62 2.57 -17.15 -9.86
N GLN A 63 2.09 -17.71 -8.75
CA GLN A 63 2.51 -19.02 -8.24
C GLN A 63 2.08 -20.22 -9.09
N ASP A 64 1.18 -20.01 -10.05
CA ASP A 64 0.60 -21.05 -10.90
C ASP A 64 1.39 -21.20 -12.22
N TRP A 65 2.26 -20.24 -12.54
CA TRP A 65 3.05 -20.21 -13.76
C TRP A 65 4.55 -20.30 -13.46
N LYS A 66 5.30 -21.07 -14.27
CA LYS A 66 6.77 -21.18 -14.15
C LYS A 66 7.42 -21.51 -15.48
N ILE A 67 8.74 -21.35 -15.57
CA ILE A 67 9.54 -21.90 -16.67
C ILE A 67 10.14 -23.23 -16.22
N LYS A 68 9.98 -24.25 -17.05
CA LYS A 68 10.64 -25.54 -16.87
C LYS A 68 10.89 -26.22 -18.21
N ASP A 69 12.09 -26.78 -18.39
CA ASP A 69 12.50 -27.47 -19.62
C ASP A 69 12.33 -26.60 -20.89
N GLY A 70 12.45 -25.28 -20.73
CA GLY A 70 12.30 -24.30 -21.81
C GLY A 70 10.86 -23.95 -22.20
N ASN A 71 9.87 -24.37 -21.41
CA ASN A 71 8.45 -24.13 -21.64
C ASN A 71 7.84 -23.32 -20.50
N ALA A 72 6.77 -22.56 -20.80
CA ALA A 72 5.92 -22.02 -19.75
C ALA A 72 4.91 -23.08 -19.31
N ILE A 73 4.83 -23.33 -18.01
CA ILE A 73 3.99 -24.36 -17.42
C ILE A 73 2.90 -23.72 -16.56
N CYS A 74 1.64 -24.11 -16.79
CA CYS A 74 0.58 -23.94 -15.81
C CYS A 74 0.55 -25.17 -14.89
N GLN A 75 0.97 -24.99 -13.64
CA GLN A 75 1.21 -26.09 -12.71
C GLN A 75 0.01 -26.43 -11.81
N VAL A 76 -1.18 -25.95 -12.15
CA VAL A 76 -2.41 -26.16 -11.38
C VAL A 76 -3.59 -26.51 -12.29
N ASN A 77 -4.52 -27.31 -11.75
CA ASN A 77 -5.81 -27.62 -12.33
C ASN A 77 -6.88 -26.70 -11.71
N ALA A 78 -6.97 -25.48 -12.23
CA ALA A 78 -7.93 -24.50 -11.74
C ALA A 78 -8.47 -23.60 -12.84
N SER A 79 -9.63 -23.01 -12.59
CA SER A 79 -10.32 -22.17 -13.56
C SER A 79 -9.57 -20.86 -13.80
N ASN A 80 -9.66 -20.35 -15.03
CA ASN A 80 -9.24 -19.00 -15.40
C ASN A 80 -7.77 -18.66 -15.01
N ARG A 81 -6.84 -19.58 -15.21
CA ARG A 81 -5.41 -19.27 -15.12
C ARG A 81 -4.96 -18.68 -16.45
N THR A 82 -4.50 -17.43 -16.43
CA THR A 82 -4.08 -16.73 -17.66
C THR A 82 -2.63 -16.28 -17.59
N LEU A 83 -1.97 -16.26 -18.74
CA LEU A 83 -0.63 -15.69 -18.91
C LEU A 83 -0.69 -14.60 -19.98
N HIS A 84 -0.71 -13.35 -19.56
CA HIS A 84 -0.82 -12.21 -20.45
C HIS A 84 0.53 -11.83 -21.03
N CYS A 85 0.57 -11.45 -22.31
CA CYS A 85 1.70 -10.70 -22.87
C CYS A 85 1.45 -9.21 -22.63
N LEU A 86 2.36 -8.56 -21.91
CA LEU A 86 2.27 -7.14 -21.53
C LEU A 86 2.82 -6.23 -22.62
N THR A 87 3.84 -6.70 -23.33
CA THR A 87 4.57 -5.88 -24.30
C THR A 87 3.91 -5.85 -25.66
N THR A 88 2.86 -6.64 -25.91
CA THR A 88 2.19 -6.71 -27.22
C THR A 88 0.67 -6.71 -27.05
N GLN A 89 0.00 -5.75 -27.68
CA GLN A 89 -1.45 -5.65 -27.75
C GLN A 89 -1.96 -5.65 -29.19
N VAL A 90 -3.26 -5.86 -29.34
CA VAL A 90 -3.98 -5.72 -30.61
C VAL A 90 -4.72 -4.38 -30.62
N LYS A 91 -4.45 -3.53 -31.61
CA LYS A 91 -5.17 -2.27 -31.79
C LYS A 91 -6.55 -2.48 -32.41
N SER A 92 -7.45 -1.53 -32.16
CA SER A 92 -8.69 -1.42 -32.90
C SER A 92 -8.38 -0.97 -34.35
N GLY A 93 -8.97 -1.64 -35.33
CA GLY A 93 -8.82 -1.26 -36.74
C GLY A 93 -8.72 -2.44 -37.71
N LYS A 94 -8.65 -2.09 -39.01
CA LYS A 94 -8.46 -3.06 -40.09
C LYS A 94 -7.00 -3.51 -40.19
N GLY A 95 -6.77 -4.76 -40.57
CA GLY A 95 -5.44 -5.34 -40.72
C GLY A 95 -5.43 -6.86 -40.57
N THR A 96 -4.24 -7.38 -40.30
CA THR A 96 -4.00 -8.81 -40.07
C THR A 96 -3.49 -9.05 -38.65
N LEU A 97 -3.89 -10.18 -38.08
CA LEU A 97 -3.37 -10.76 -36.85
C LEU A 97 -3.19 -12.26 -37.08
N LYS A 98 -2.00 -12.75 -36.80
CA LYS A 98 -1.70 -14.17 -36.71
C LYS A 98 -1.03 -14.45 -35.37
N THR A 99 -1.62 -15.32 -34.56
CA THR A 99 -1.04 -15.78 -33.30
C THR A 99 -1.00 -17.30 -33.27
N SER A 100 0.04 -17.90 -32.71
CA SER A 100 0.18 -19.34 -32.58
C SER A 100 0.89 -19.75 -31.32
N VAL A 101 0.52 -20.87 -30.72
CA VAL A 101 1.21 -21.46 -29.57
C VAL A 101 1.19 -22.97 -29.69
N ASP A 102 2.28 -23.63 -29.28
CA ASP A 102 2.34 -25.08 -29.14
C ASP A 102 1.91 -25.45 -27.72
N ILE A 103 0.96 -26.38 -27.62
CA ILE A 103 0.33 -26.79 -26.37
C ILE A 103 0.55 -28.28 -26.17
N LYS A 104 0.95 -28.67 -24.97
CA LYS A 104 0.92 -30.07 -24.52
C LYS A 104 0.02 -30.17 -23.30
N LEU A 105 -1.08 -30.91 -23.46
CA LEU A 105 -2.03 -31.17 -22.37
C LEU A 105 -1.45 -32.22 -21.41
N ALA A 106 -1.73 -32.11 -20.12
CA ALA A 106 -1.50 -33.20 -19.18
C ALA A 106 -2.35 -34.44 -19.53
N GLN A 107 -1.82 -35.64 -19.26
CA GLN A 107 -2.44 -36.90 -19.71
C GLN A 107 -3.77 -37.20 -19.00
N ASP A 108 -3.87 -36.86 -17.72
CA ASP A 108 -4.97 -37.32 -16.84
C ASP A 108 -5.97 -36.20 -16.51
N LEU A 109 -6.16 -35.24 -17.42
CA LEU A 109 -7.14 -34.17 -17.21
C LEU A 109 -8.58 -34.70 -17.29
N PRO A 110 -9.49 -34.25 -16.39
CA PRO A 110 -10.88 -34.66 -16.41
C PRO A 110 -11.55 -34.21 -17.71
N PRO A 111 -12.15 -35.11 -18.51
CA PRO A 111 -12.74 -34.78 -19.79
C PRO A 111 -14.02 -33.96 -19.62
N ALA A 112 -13.99 -32.70 -20.07
CA ALA A 112 -15.15 -31.81 -20.07
C ALA A 112 -15.01 -30.72 -21.14
N ASP A 113 -16.14 -30.23 -21.66
CA ASP A 113 -16.17 -29.10 -22.59
C ASP A 113 -15.82 -27.77 -21.89
N ASP A 114 -16.06 -27.68 -20.58
CA ASP A 114 -15.75 -26.51 -19.75
C ASP A 114 -14.30 -26.47 -19.25
N ASN A 115 -13.54 -27.54 -19.50
CA ASN A 115 -12.12 -27.61 -19.20
C ASN A 115 -11.34 -27.38 -20.50
N TYR A 116 -10.58 -26.30 -20.59
CA TYR A 116 -9.98 -25.89 -21.86
C TYR A 116 -8.65 -25.14 -21.69
N ILE A 117 -7.78 -25.31 -22.68
CA ILE A 117 -6.44 -24.71 -22.74
C ILE A 117 -6.21 -24.11 -24.13
N GLY A 118 -5.73 -22.86 -24.20
CA GLY A 118 -5.58 -22.15 -25.48
C GLY A 118 -5.16 -20.69 -25.37
N ILE A 119 -5.71 -19.86 -26.26
CA ILE A 119 -5.44 -18.42 -26.36
C ILE A 119 -6.73 -17.64 -26.06
N ARG A 120 -6.60 -16.59 -25.25
CA ARG A 120 -7.62 -15.55 -25.05
C ARG A 120 -7.26 -14.30 -25.84
N LEU A 121 -8.16 -13.87 -26.73
CA LEU A 121 -8.00 -12.69 -27.59
C LEU A 121 -8.85 -11.51 -27.13
N GLY A 122 -8.35 -10.30 -27.43
CA GLY A 122 -9.11 -9.05 -27.25
C GLY A 122 -9.48 -8.76 -25.81
N VAL A 123 -8.54 -9.02 -24.90
CA VAL A 123 -8.79 -8.90 -23.47
C VAL A 123 -8.85 -7.43 -23.06
N LYS A 124 -9.93 -7.04 -22.37
CA LYS A 124 -10.16 -5.68 -21.87
C LYS A 124 -10.54 -5.70 -20.40
N GLY A 125 -10.00 -4.76 -19.65
CA GLY A 125 -10.27 -4.56 -18.23
C GLY A 125 -11.49 -3.67 -17.97
N LYS A 126 -11.65 -3.28 -16.70
CA LYS A 126 -12.66 -2.29 -16.29
C LYS A 126 -12.30 -0.87 -16.75
N PHE A 127 -10.99 -0.60 -16.78
CA PHE A 127 -10.41 0.64 -17.28
C PHE A 127 -9.66 0.39 -18.57
N ASP A 128 -9.56 1.43 -19.41
CA ASP A 128 -8.80 1.38 -20.67
C ASP A 128 -7.29 1.47 -20.40
N ASP A 129 -6.77 0.42 -19.77
CA ASP A 129 -5.37 0.26 -19.39
C ASP A 129 -4.99 -1.22 -19.53
N TYR A 130 -3.81 -1.48 -20.11
CA TYR A 130 -3.32 -2.84 -20.32
C TYR A 130 -3.16 -3.63 -19.01
N ARG A 131 -2.89 -2.95 -17.89
CA ARG A 131 -2.79 -3.55 -16.55
C ARG A 131 -4.15 -4.00 -16.07
N SER A 132 -5.17 -3.16 -16.22
CA SER A 132 -6.57 -3.51 -15.90
C SER A 132 -7.01 -4.75 -16.70
N ALA A 133 -6.64 -4.80 -17.98
CA ALA A 133 -6.87 -5.97 -18.83
C ALA A 133 -6.04 -7.20 -18.41
N ALA A 134 -4.82 -7.03 -17.91
CA ALA A 134 -3.98 -8.12 -17.45
C ALA A 134 -4.51 -8.79 -16.17
N VAL A 135 -5.12 -8.04 -15.25
CA VAL A 135 -5.59 -8.60 -13.97
C VAL A 135 -7.07 -9.01 -14.01
N HIS A 136 -7.94 -8.15 -14.53
CA HIS A 136 -9.40 -8.33 -14.47
C HIS A 136 -10.04 -8.58 -15.82
N GLY A 137 -9.24 -8.68 -16.87
CA GLY A 137 -9.74 -8.60 -18.23
C GLY A 137 -10.54 -9.82 -18.67
N LYS A 138 -11.56 -9.55 -19.49
CA LYS A 138 -12.35 -10.57 -20.18
C LYS A 138 -12.09 -10.46 -21.68
N GLY A 139 -12.11 -11.61 -22.35
CA GLY A 139 -11.85 -11.71 -23.78
C GLY A 139 -12.50 -12.95 -24.38
N THR A 140 -12.10 -13.28 -25.60
CA THR A 140 -12.62 -14.44 -26.34
C THR A 140 -11.65 -15.61 -26.23
N ASP A 141 -12.09 -16.71 -25.63
CA ASP A 141 -11.31 -17.94 -25.54
C ASP A 141 -11.43 -18.76 -26.83
N ILE A 142 -10.29 -19.11 -27.41
CA ILE A 142 -10.13 -20.06 -28.50
C ILE A 142 -9.18 -21.14 -28.00
N ALA A 143 -9.70 -22.34 -27.75
CA ALA A 143 -9.02 -23.31 -26.91
C ALA A 143 -9.39 -24.76 -27.25
N ILE A 144 -8.53 -25.69 -26.87
CA ILE A 144 -8.77 -27.13 -26.96
C ILE A 144 -9.37 -27.58 -25.63
N THR A 145 -10.53 -28.22 -25.66
CA THR A 145 -11.18 -28.78 -24.47
C THR A 145 -10.57 -30.12 -24.10
N THR A 146 -10.63 -30.50 -22.84
CA THR A 146 -10.15 -31.82 -22.38
C THR A 146 -11.06 -32.97 -22.83
N SER A 147 -12.28 -32.66 -23.29
CA SER A 147 -13.16 -33.60 -24.01
C SER A 147 -12.77 -33.83 -25.48
N GLY A 148 -11.76 -33.11 -26.00
CA GLY A 148 -11.27 -33.27 -27.37
C GLY A 148 -12.04 -32.47 -28.42
N LYS A 149 -12.53 -31.27 -28.08
CA LYS A 149 -13.18 -30.32 -29.00
C LYS A 149 -12.41 -29.01 -29.08
N LEU A 150 -12.58 -28.27 -30.17
CA LEU A 150 -12.13 -26.89 -30.30
C LEU A 150 -13.26 -25.99 -29.81
N LYS A 151 -13.00 -25.22 -28.76
CA LYS A 151 -13.86 -24.14 -28.25
C LYS A 151 -13.52 -22.85 -28.98
N ILE A 152 -14.53 -22.17 -29.51
CA ILE A 152 -14.45 -20.80 -30.02
C ILE A 152 -15.56 -20.02 -29.32
N LYS A 153 -15.20 -19.23 -28.30
CA LYS A 153 -16.15 -18.60 -27.39
C LYS A 153 -17.10 -19.65 -26.77
N ASP A 154 -18.36 -19.69 -27.20
CA ASP A 154 -19.40 -20.60 -26.69
C ASP A 154 -19.71 -21.75 -27.67
N GLU A 155 -19.03 -21.79 -28.82
CA GLU A 155 -19.21 -22.80 -29.85
C GLU A 155 -18.14 -23.91 -29.77
N PHE A 156 -18.51 -25.14 -30.10
CA PHE A 156 -17.64 -26.31 -30.00
C PHE A 156 -17.59 -27.10 -31.32
N PHE A 157 -16.38 -27.45 -31.75
CA PHE A 157 -16.12 -28.16 -32.99
C PHE A 157 -15.34 -29.45 -32.71
N ALA A 158 -15.71 -30.57 -33.33
CA ALA A 158 -15.00 -31.83 -33.13
C ALA A 158 -13.55 -31.74 -33.64
N ILE A 159 -12.58 -32.22 -32.86
CA ILE A 159 -11.18 -32.32 -33.28
C ILE A 159 -10.88 -33.74 -33.75
N ASN A 160 -10.11 -33.89 -34.81
CA ASN A 160 -9.54 -35.18 -35.21
C ASN A 160 -8.66 -35.73 -34.08
N LYS A 161 -9.00 -36.91 -33.53
CA LYS A 161 -8.28 -37.55 -32.41
C LYS A 161 -6.77 -37.70 -32.63
N ASN A 162 -6.33 -37.84 -33.88
CA ASN A 162 -4.89 -37.93 -34.20
C ASN A 162 -4.12 -36.65 -33.82
N LEU A 163 -4.81 -35.50 -33.77
CA LEU A 163 -4.24 -34.23 -33.35
C LEU A 163 -3.98 -34.15 -31.84
N LEU A 164 -4.64 -34.98 -31.03
CA LEU A 164 -4.56 -34.92 -29.56
C LEU A 164 -3.49 -35.85 -28.96
N SER A 165 -2.65 -36.46 -29.81
CA SER A 165 -1.73 -37.53 -29.40
C SER A 165 -0.35 -37.04 -28.92
N ASP A 166 -0.08 -35.73 -28.97
CA ASP A 166 1.19 -35.09 -28.62
C ASP A 166 1.00 -33.56 -28.50
N TRP A 167 2.09 -32.80 -28.65
CA TRP A 167 2.06 -31.36 -28.91
C TRP A 167 1.10 -30.98 -30.04
N ILE A 168 0.34 -29.90 -29.82
CA ILE A 168 -0.63 -29.35 -30.75
C ILE A 168 -0.32 -27.88 -30.96
N THR A 169 -0.07 -27.48 -32.19
CA THR A 169 0.00 -26.07 -32.56
C THR A 169 -1.43 -25.55 -32.75
N LEU A 170 -1.83 -24.60 -31.92
CA LEU A 170 -3.04 -23.80 -32.08
C LEU A 170 -2.68 -22.49 -32.77
N GLN A 171 -3.13 -22.28 -34.01
CA GLN A 171 -2.91 -21.06 -34.78
C GLN A 171 -4.23 -20.35 -35.07
N ILE A 172 -4.26 -19.04 -34.85
CA ILE A 172 -5.42 -18.18 -35.11
C ILE A 172 -5.01 -17.10 -36.11
N GLU A 173 -5.74 -17.00 -37.22
CA GLU A 173 -5.55 -15.99 -38.26
C GLU A 173 -6.81 -15.14 -38.43
N VAL A 174 -6.68 -13.86 -38.16
CA VAL A 174 -7.72 -12.84 -38.34
C VAL A 174 -7.26 -11.87 -39.43
N THR A 175 -8.01 -11.80 -40.52
CA THR A 175 -7.75 -10.88 -41.64
C THR A 175 -9.05 -10.25 -42.10
N ASP A 176 -9.15 -8.93 -42.01
CA ASP A 176 -10.37 -8.23 -42.42
C ASP A 176 -10.65 -8.40 -43.91
N GLY A 177 -11.91 -8.67 -44.25
CA GLY A 177 -12.35 -8.87 -45.65
C GLY A 177 -12.06 -10.27 -46.22
N THR A 178 -11.49 -11.18 -45.42
CA THR A 178 -11.31 -12.60 -45.79
C THR A 178 -11.81 -13.51 -44.66
N LYS A 179 -12.01 -14.80 -44.98
CA LYS A 179 -12.40 -15.79 -43.97
C LYS A 179 -11.24 -16.00 -42.99
N SER A 180 -11.43 -15.54 -41.77
CA SER A 180 -10.53 -15.80 -40.66
C SER A 180 -10.69 -17.25 -40.18
N LYS A 181 -9.63 -17.85 -39.64
CA LYS A 181 -9.60 -19.28 -39.34
C LYS A 181 -8.75 -19.63 -38.13
N VAL A 182 -9.06 -20.77 -37.54
CA VAL A 182 -8.22 -21.51 -36.59
C VAL A 182 -7.63 -22.71 -37.32
N THR A 183 -6.34 -22.97 -37.14
CA THR A 183 -5.66 -24.16 -37.64
C THR A 183 -5.05 -24.91 -36.46
N LEU A 184 -5.39 -26.19 -36.34
CA LEU A 184 -4.76 -27.13 -35.41
C LEU A 184 -3.77 -27.99 -36.19
N THR A 185 -2.56 -28.19 -35.68
CA THR A 185 -1.55 -29.05 -36.32
C THR A 185 -0.84 -29.92 -35.29
N SER A 186 -0.67 -31.21 -35.60
CA SER A 186 0.12 -32.14 -34.79
C SER A 186 0.60 -33.32 -35.64
N LYS A 187 1.88 -33.70 -35.53
CA LYS A 187 2.50 -34.84 -36.24
C LYS A 187 2.18 -34.90 -37.74
N GLY A 188 2.15 -33.74 -38.42
CA GLY A 188 1.84 -33.65 -39.86
C GLY A 188 0.35 -33.71 -40.23
N ASN A 189 -0.55 -33.92 -39.26
CA ASN A 189 -1.99 -33.75 -39.45
C ASN A 189 -2.36 -32.28 -39.23
N ALA A 190 -3.32 -31.77 -40.01
CA ALA A 190 -3.87 -30.43 -39.84
C ALA A 190 -5.40 -30.44 -39.94
N GLN A 191 -6.04 -29.55 -39.18
CA GLN A 191 -7.48 -29.30 -39.26
C GLN A 191 -7.74 -27.80 -39.22
N GLU A 192 -8.51 -27.30 -40.17
CA GLU A 192 -8.94 -25.89 -40.23
C GLU A 192 -10.41 -25.75 -39.83
N VAL A 193 -10.70 -24.71 -39.04
CA VAL A 193 -12.07 -24.33 -38.64
C VAL A 193 -12.23 -22.83 -38.88
N ALA A 194 -13.31 -22.42 -39.55
CA ALA A 194 -13.60 -21.01 -39.79
C ALA A 194 -13.99 -20.30 -38.49
N LEU A 195 -13.51 -19.06 -38.29
CA LEU A 195 -13.91 -18.22 -37.16
C LEU A 195 -15.23 -17.51 -37.47
N PRO A 196 -16.24 -17.57 -36.57
CA PRO A 196 -17.48 -16.82 -36.76
C PRO A 196 -17.21 -15.31 -36.79
N GLU A 197 -17.67 -14.59 -37.83
CA GLU A 197 -17.37 -13.16 -38.02
C GLU A 197 -17.74 -12.29 -36.80
N LYS A 198 -18.86 -12.62 -36.15
CA LYS A 198 -19.31 -11.92 -34.93
C LYS A 198 -18.32 -12.04 -33.77
N THR A 199 -17.57 -13.14 -33.69
CA THR A 199 -16.61 -13.43 -32.62
C THR A 199 -15.33 -12.61 -32.78
N ILE A 200 -14.94 -12.27 -34.01
CA ILE A 200 -13.63 -11.70 -34.34
C ILE A 200 -13.71 -10.31 -34.98
N SER A 201 -14.79 -9.56 -34.73
CA SER A 201 -14.88 -8.16 -35.17
C SER A 201 -13.66 -7.35 -34.71
N PRO A 202 -13.24 -6.29 -35.43
CA PRO A 202 -12.10 -5.46 -35.03
C PRO A 202 -12.16 -4.98 -33.58
N ALA A 203 -13.36 -4.70 -33.07
CA ALA A 203 -13.55 -4.30 -31.68
C ALA A 203 -13.37 -5.47 -30.68
N ASN A 204 -13.73 -6.69 -31.06
CA ASN A 204 -13.66 -7.88 -30.21
C ASN A 204 -12.25 -8.48 -30.13
N VAL A 205 -11.39 -8.23 -31.12
CA VAL A 205 -10.00 -8.70 -31.12
C VAL A 205 -9.02 -7.70 -30.51
N ALA A 206 -9.43 -6.43 -30.37
CA ALA A 206 -8.61 -5.37 -29.79
C ALA A 206 -8.45 -5.54 -28.27
N GLY A 207 -7.24 -5.32 -27.76
CA GLY A 207 -6.88 -5.48 -26.34
C GLY A 207 -5.66 -6.39 -26.15
N ASN A 208 -5.48 -6.87 -24.92
CA ASN A 208 -4.39 -7.79 -24.60
C ASN A 208 -4.63 -9.18 -25.20
N ILE A 209 -3.55 -9.95 -25.37
CA ILE A 209 -3.60 -11.37 -25.69
C ILE A 209 -3.03 -12.14 -24.50
N ALA A 210 -3.68 -13.24 -24.13
CA ALA A 210 -3.19 -14.14 -23.10
C ALA A 210 -3.24 -15.60 -23.55
N LEU A 211 -2.41 -16.43 -22.92
CA LEU A 211 -2.66 -17.86 -22.85
C LEU A 211 -3.66 -18.13 -21.72
N VAL A 212 -4.44 -19.20 -21.85
CA VAL A 212 -5.41 -19.61 -20.83
C VAL A 212 -5.34 -21.11 -20.57
N SER A 213 -5.34 -21.48 -19.30
CA SER A 213 -5.64 -22.82 -18.80
C SER A 213 -6.81 -22.68 -17.82
N SER A 214 -7.93 -23.33 -18.11
CA SER A 214 -9.12 -23.27 -17.28
C SER A 214 -9.65 -24.68 -17.08
N ILE A 215 -9.33 -25.28 -15.94
CA ILE A 215 -9.78 -26.62 -15.55
C ILE A 215 -10.67 -26.46 -14.33
N LYS A 216 -11.93 -26.92 -14.38
CA LYS A 216 -12.84 -26.88 -13.24
C LYS A 216 -12.20 -27.63 -12.06
N ASP A 217 -12.27 -26.97 -10.92
CA ASP A 217 -11.67 -27.42 -9.65
C ASP A 217 -12.02 -28.89 -9.34
N THR A 218 -10.99 -29.72 -9.25
CA THR A 218 -11.09 -31.13 -8.91
C THR A 218 -10.89 -31.38 -7.40
N GLY A 219 -10.68 -30.34 -6.60
CA GLY A 219 -10.33 -30.43 -5.19
C GLY A 219 -8.83 -30.65 -4.92
N ASN A 220 -8.01 -30.80 -5.97
CA ASN A 220 -6.55 -30.91 -5.90
C ASN A 220 -5.89 -29.82 -6.77
N GLU A 221 -5.58 -28.65 -6.19
CA GLU A 221 -4.88 -27.57 -6.91
C GLU A 221 -3.43 -27.94 -7.30
N ALA A 222 -2.89 -29.07 -6.81
CA ALA A 222 -1.49 -29.46 -6.97
C ALA A 222 -1.15 -30.20 -8.28
N ASP A 223 -2.08 -30.27 -9.23
CA ASP A 223 -1.91 -31.04 -10.45
C ASP A 223 -1.57 -30.15 -11.67
N PHE A 224 -0.57 -30.58 -12.43
CA PHE A 224 -0.13 -29.95 -13.67
C PHE A 224 -1.21 -29.97 -14.76
N SER A 225 -1.45 -28.83 -15.44
CA SER A 225 -2.46 -28.76 -16.51
C SER A 225 -1.89 -28.77 -17.92
N ALA A 226 -0.90 -27.92 -18.23
CA ALA A 226 -0.33 -27.86 -19.58
C ALA A 226 1.04 -27.20 -19.66
N ASP A 227 1.79 -27.61 -20.70
CA ASP A 227 2.97 -26.89 -21.20
C ASP A 227 2.58 -26.02 -22.40
N PHE A 228 3.20 -24.85 -22.48
CA PHE A 228 3.14 -23.95 -23.62
C PHE A 228 4.55 -23.67 -24.14
N SER A 229 4.70 -23.69 -25.46
CA SER A 229 5.96 -23.31 -26.11
C SER A 229 5.71 -22.55 -27.42
N ASN A 230 6.75 -21.93 -27.96
CA ASN A 230 6.74 -21.27 -29.28
C ASN A 230 5.59 -20.29 -29.49
N TRP A 231 5.24 -19.49 -28.48
CA TRP A 231 4.16 -18.52 -28.60
C TRP A 231 4.59 -17.36 -29.50
N LYS A 232 3.89 -17.16 -30.62
CA LYS A 232 4.26 -16.20 -31.66
C LYS A 232 3.08 -15.32 -32.01
N MET A 233 3.34 -14.05 -32.30
CA MET A 233 2.37 -13.13 -32.86
C MET A 233 2.99 -12.37 -34.02
N THR A 234 2.22 -12.16 -35.08
CA THR A 234 2.58 -11.32 -36.23
C THR A 234 1.36 -10.62 -36.78
N GLY A 235 1.53 -9.45 -37.38
CA GLY A 235 0.45 -8.79 -38.13
C GLY A 235 0.51 -7.27 -38.05
N SER A 236 -0.34 -6.63 -38.86
CA SER A 236 -0.46 -5.17 -38.88
C SER A 236 -1.37 -4.60 -37.78
N LYS A 237 -2.13 -5.46 -37.07
CA LYS A 237 -2.94 -5.06 -35.90
C LYS A 237 -2.17 -5.01 -34.59
N LEU A 238 -0.92 -5.48 -34.56
CA LEU A 238 -0.14 -5.48 -33.33
C LEU A 238 0.40 -4.09 -33.00
N THR A 239 0.57 -3.81 -31.73
CA THR A 239 1.35 -2.69 -31.17
C THR A 239 2.24 -3.26 -30.07
N SER A 240 3.46 -2.75 -29.93
CA SER A 240 4.38 -3.24 -28.91
C SER A 240 5.06 -2.11 -28.14
N SER A 241 5.27 -2.32 -26.84
CA SER A 241 5.97 -1.40 -25.94
C SER A 241 6.79 -2.18 -24.91
N SER A 242 8.11 -2.01 -24.92
CA SER A 242 8.99 -2.58 -23.88
C SER A 242 8.81 -1.87 -22.52
N ALA A 243 8.23 -0.66 -22.49
CA ALA A 243 7.90 0.03 -21.25
C ALA A 243 6.80 -0.66 -20.43
N HIS A 244 6.11 -1.66 -21.01
CA HIS A 244 5.14 -2.50 -20.30
C HIS A 244 5.76 -3.70 -19.61
N GLU A 245 7.08 -3.94 -19.77
CA GLU A 245 7.80 -4.91 -18.95
C GLU A 245 7.68 -4.51 -17.48
N TYR A 246 7.33 -5.46 -16.61
CA TYR A 246 7.08 -5.15 -15.20
C TYR A 246 8.29 -5.43 -14.29
N GLY A 247 9.08 -6.46 -14.62
CA GLY A 247 10.23 -6.90 -13.83
C GLY A 247 11.49 -7.09 -14.69
N PRO A 248 12.52 -7.81 -14.21
CA PRO A 248 12.59 -8.55 -12.94
C PRO A 248 12.86 -7.68 -11.70
N ILE A 249 13.18 -6.39 -11.86
CA ILE A 249 13.25 -5.44 -10.74
C ILE A 249 11.97 -4.60 -10.75
N CYS A 250 11.08 -4.85 -9.80
CA CYS A 250 9.71 -4.34 -9.84
C CYS A 250 9.62 -2.87 -9.39
N PHE A 251 10.25 -2.54 -8.26
CA PHE A 251 10.30 -1.21 -7.67
C PHE A 251 11.33 -1.16 -6.54
N ALA A 252 11.61 0.04 -6.04
CA ALA A 252 12.46 0.26 -4.87
C ALA A 252 11.86 1.29 -3.91
N GLN A 253 12.24 1.18 -2.64
CA GLN A 253 11.82 2.04 -1.54
C GLN A 253 13.06 2.48 -0.76
N TYR A 254 13.07 3.68 -0.19
CA TYR A 254 14.19 4.12 0.62
C TYR A 254 13.78 5.07 1.74
N THR A 255 14.59 5.12 2.81
CA THR A 255 14.57 6.21 3.79
C THR A 255 15.95 6.84 3.93
N LEU A 256 15.95 8.10 4.32
CA LEU A 256 17.13 8.81 4.83
C LEU A 256 16.90 9.14 6.30
N HIS A 257 17.79 8.68 7.16
CA HIS A 257 17.68 8.88 8.60
C HIS A 257 19.05 9.05 9.24
N LYS A 258 19.29 10.18 9.93
CA LYS A 258 20.51 10.45 10.71
C LYS A 258 21.82 10.08 9.95
N GLY A 259 21.90 10.44 8.66
CA GLY A 259 23.07 10.16 7.82
C GLY A 259 23.15 8.74 7.28
N ILE A 260 22.07 7.97 7.34
CA ILE A 260 22.00 6.61 6.80
C ILE A 260 20.95 6.58 5.69
N LEU A 261 21.32 6.06 4.53
CA LEU A 261 20.42 5.62 3.48
C LEU A 261 20.18 4.11 3.65
N LYS A 262 18.91 3.70 3.74
CA LYS A 262 18.49 2.30 3.57
C LYS A 262 17.59 2.23 2.35
N LEU A 263 17.92 1.32 1.42
CA LEU A 263 17.19 1.13 0.17
C LEU A 263 16.87 -0.36 -0.01
N THR A 264 15.59 -0.66 -0.25
CA THR A 264 15.11 -2.01 -0.56
C THR A 264 14.62 -2.07 -1.99
N GLY A 265 15.13 -3.03 -2.77
CA GLY A 265 14.59 -3.37 -4.10
C GLY A 265 13.70 -4.60 -4.02
N GLN A 266 12.52 -4.56 -4.65
CA GLN A 266 11.65 -5.71 -4.84
C GLN A 266 11.92 -6.35 -6.21
N LEU A 267 12.15 -7.66 -6.24
CA LEU A 267 12.36 -8.42 -7.46
C LEU A 267 11.23 -9.43 -7.71
N ALA A 268 11.12 -9.87 -8.95
CA ALA A 268 10.39 -11.08 -9.35
C ALA A 268 11.15 -12.35 -8.89
N PRO A 269 10.51 -13.55 -8.91
CA PRO A 269 11.14 -14.81 -8.50
C PRO A 269 12.28 -15.30 -9.41
N VAL A 270 13.44 -14.66 -9.29
CA VAL A 270 14.66 -14.94 -10.06
C VAL A 270 15.80 -15.46 -9.18
N GLU A 271 15.58 -15.62 -7.87
CA GLU A 271 16.61 -16.03 -6.91
C GLU A 271 17.18 -17.43 -7.20
N GLN A 272 16.41 -18.28 -7.89
CA GLN A 272 16.83 -19.64 -8.26
C GLN A 272 17.83 -19.66 -9.44
N VAL A 273 17.99 -18.55 -10.16
CA VAL A 273 18.93 -18.45 -11.27
C VAL A 273 20.36 -18.40 -10.74
N GLN A 274 21.12 -19.48 -10.93
CA GLN A 274 22.51 -19.54 -10.45
C GLN A 274 23.39 -18.47 -11.11
N GLY A 275 24.21 -17.80 -10.30
CA GLY A 275 25.16 -16.78 -10.77
C GLY A 275 24.54 -15.39 -11.02
N HIS A 276 23.30 -15.14 -10.59
CA HIS A 276 22.73 -13.81 -10.61
C HIS A 276 23.53 -12.84 -9.72
N VAL A 277 23.60 -11.57 -10.12
CA VAL A 277 24.25 -10.51 -9.34
C VAL A 277 23.33 -9.29 -9.30
N VAL A 278 23.03 -8.80 -8.10
CA VAL A 278 22.30 -7.54 -7.90
C VAL A 278 23.22 -6.50 -7.30
N SER A 279 23.29 -5.33 -7.95
CA SER A 279 24.12 -4.20 -7.52
C SER A 279 23.30 -2.93 -7.40
N LEU A 280 23.68 -2.05 -6.48
CA LEU A 280 23.26 -0.66 -6.45
C LEU A 280 24.34 0.20 -7.10
N GLN A 281 23.91 1.02 -8.05
CA GLN A 281 24.74 2.02 -8.68
C GLN A 281 24.20 3.42 -8.42
N LEU A 282 25.10 4.37 -8.16
CA LEU A 282 24.79 5.78 -7.99
C LEU A 282 25.45 6.59 -9.09
N LYS A 283 24.76 7.60 -9.62
CA LYS A 283 25.31 8.50 -10.62
C LYS A 283 26.03 9.66 -9.93
N MET A 284 27.36 9.57 -9.86
CA MET A 284 28.25 10.57 -9.25
C MET A 284 29.12 11.19 -10.33
N ASP A 285 29.27 12.51 -10.34
CA ASP A 285 30.07 13.26 -11.33
C ASP A 285 29.74 12.90 -12.79
N GLY A 286 28.47 12.60 -13.06
CA GLY A 286 27.97 12.22 -14.39
C GLY A 286 28.13 10.74 -14.76
N HIS A 287 28.80 9.94 -13.93
CA HIS A 287 29.12 8.53 -14.19
C HIS A 287 28.41 7.59 -13.20
N TRP A 288 27.98 6.43 -13.67
CA TRP A 288 27.46 5.36 -12.81
C TRP A 288 28.61 4.69 -12.08
N LYS A 289 28.49 4.57 -10.75
CA LYS A 289 29.46 3.90 -9.89
C LYS A 289 28.76 2.81 -9.08
N ASP A 290 29.30 1.59 -9.13
CA ASP A 290 28.91 0.50 -8.22
C ASP A 290 29.24 0.88 -6.78
N VAL A 291 28.22 0.86 -5.91
CA VAL A 291 28.38 1.18 -4.49
C VAL A 291 28.11 0.00 -3.56
N GLY A 292 27.52 -1.09 -4.06
CA GLY A 292 27.37 -2.31 -3.29
C GLY A 292 26.60 -3.40 -4.04
N THR A 293 26.72 -4.63 -3.56
CA THR A 293 25.97 -5.80 -4.02
C THR A 293 25.14 -6.37 -2.87
N SER A 294 23.98 -6.94 -3.15
CA SER A 294 23.14 -7.61 -2.15
C SER A 294 22.63 -8.96 -2.69
N PRO A 295 22.63 -10.03 -1.87
CA PRO A 295 21.93 -11.25 -2.23
C PRO A 295 20.41 -11.01 -2.25
N ILE A 296 19.69 -11.76 -3.09
CA ILE A 296 18.23 -11.79 -3.08
C ILE A 296 17.77 -12.65 -1.91
N ASP A 297 16.89 -12.11 -1.06
CA ASP A 297 16.24 -12.92 -0.03
C ASP A 297 15.32 -13.96 -0.68
N PRO A 298 15.48 -15.25 -0.34
CA PRO A 298 14.80 -16.32 -1.05
C PRO A 298 13.31 -16.43 -0.74
N LEU A 299 12.75 -15.70 0.24
CA LEU A 299 11.32 -15.70 0.52
C LEU A 299 10.65 -14.38 0.09
N SER A 300 11.21 -13.23 0.48
CA SER A 300 10.67 -11.91 0.12
C SER A 300 11.05 -11.44 -1.29
N ARG A 301 12.07 -12.04 -1.92
CA ARG A 301 12.64 -11.61 -3.22
C ARG A 301 13.07 -10.15 -3.18
N THR A 302 13.60 -9.72 -2.04
CA THR A 302 14.11 -8.37 -1.83
C THR A 302 15.63 -8.35 -1.77
N VAL A 303 16.20 -7.22 -2.13
CA VAL A 303 17.61 -6.86 -1.89
C VAL A 303 17.67 -5.64 -1.00
N HIS A 304 18.71 -5.52 -0.17
CA HIS A 304 18.82 -4.46 0.82
C HIS A 304 20.19 -3.81 0.75
N PHE A 305 20.22 -2.49 0.65
CA PHE A 305 21.42 -1.69 0.63
C PHE A 305 21.41 -0.71 1.81
N ARG A 306 22.56 -0.57 2.47
CA ARG A 306 22.78 0.38 3.54
C ARG A 306 24.03 1.21 3.23
N HIS A 307 23.88 2.52 3.23
CA HIS A 307 24.99 3.46 3.09
C HIS A 307 24.97 4.44 4.25
N GLU A 308 26.04 4.43 5.04
CA GLU A 308 26.24 5.37 6.15
C GLU A 308 26.97 6.63 5.65
N GLN A 309 26.98 7.66 6.49
CA GLN A 309 27.58 8.97 6.17
C GLN A 309 26.97 9.62 4.91
N TRP A 310 25.69 9.41 4.70
CA TRP A 310 24.92 9.95 3.59
C TRP A 310 24.63 11.44 3.78
N HIS A 311 25.42 12.30 3.13
CA HIS A 311 25.37 13.77 3.29
C HIS A 311 25.34 14.54 1.95
N HIS A 312 24.61 14.02 0.97
CA HIS A 312 24.46 14.68 -0.34
C HIS A 312 23.49 15.87 -0.27
N LYS A 313 23.88 17.00 -0.88
CA LYS A 313 23.10 18.25 -0.94
C LYS A 313 22.27 18.40 -2.22
N THR A 314 22.44 17.48 -3.17
CA THR A 314 21.71 17.43 -4.44
C THR A 314 21.12 16.04 -4.61
N ALA A 315 20.06 15.93 -5.40
CA ALA A 315 19.49 14.64 -5.73
C ALA A 315 20.54 13.75 -6.43
N ILE A 316 20.62 12.48 -6.03
CA ILE A 316 21.54 11.50 -6.60
C ILE A 316 20.71 10.46 -7.36
N PRO A 317 20.82 10.36 -8.70
CA PRO A 317 20.22 9.27 -9.44
C PRO A 317 20.80 7.93 -8.98
N TYR A 318 19.93 6.94 -8.79
CA TYR A 318 20.32 5.58 -8.47
C TYR A 318 19.77 4.62 -9.53
N ARG A 319 20.42 3.46 -9.66
CA ARG A 319 19.80 2.31 -10.31
C ARG A 319 20.16 1.02 -9.60
N ILE A 320 19.19 0.13 -9.47
CA ILE A 320 19.43 -1.27 -9.13
C ILE A 320 19.68 -1.99 -10.45
N THR A 321 20.78 -2.72 -10.55
CA THR A 321 21.09 -3.56 -11.71
C THR A 321 21.00 -5.02 -11.32
N LEU A 322 20.39 -5.84 -12.17
CA LEU A 322 20.36 -7.29 -12.06
C LEU A 322 21.01 -7.90 -13.30
N MET A 323 22.11 -8.62 -13.09
CA MET A 323 22.72 -9.49 -14.10
C MET A 323 22.15 -10.89 -13.94
N LEU A 324 21.50 -11.41 -14.98
CA LEU A 324 20.98 -12.78 -15.05
C LEU A 324 21.71 -13.61 -16.10
N PRO A 325 22.31 -14.75 -15.69
CA PRO A 325 22.76 -15.78 -16.62
C PRO A 325 21.56 -16.49 -17.29
N LEU A 326 21.32 -16.18 -18.56
CA LEU A 326 20.45 -16.99 -19.41
C LEU A 326 21.27 -18.12 -20.04
N LYS A 327 20.60 -19.10 -20.67
CA LYS A 327 21.25 -20.29 -21.25
C LYS A 327 22.23 -19.94 -22.39
N ASP A 328 22.00 -18.84 -23.09
CA ASP A 328 22.77 -18.42 -24.27
C ASP A 328 23.57 -17.11 -24.10
N HIS A 329 23.28 -16.29 -23.08
CA HIS A 329 23.99 -15.04 -22.80
C HIS A 329 23.76 -14.53 -21.36
N GLN A 330 24.47 -13.46 -20.99
CA GLN A 330 24.20 -12.68 -19.78
C GLN A 330 23.25 -11.53 -20.14
N GLN A 331 22.15 -11.40 -19.41
CA GLN A 331 21.16 -10.35 -19.60
C GLN A 331 21.20 -9.38 -18.41
N GLU A 332 21.26 -8.09 -18.69
CA GLU A 332 21.22 -7.02 -17.68
C GLU A 332 19.84 -6.36 -17.66
N TYR A 333 19.32 -6.13 -16.45
CA TYR A 333 18.11 -5.36 -16.18
C TYR A 333 18.40 -4.22 -15.22
N HIS A 334 17.67 -3.11 -15.34
CA HIS A 334 17.82 -1.97 -14.43
C HIS A 334 16.46 -1.41 -14.00
N TYR A 335 16.42 -0.90 -12.77
CA TYR A 335 15.38 -0.01 -12.27
C TYR A 335 16.02 1.28 -11.78
N GLU A 336 15.59 2.41 -12.33
CA GLU A 336 16.18 3.73 -12.04
C GLU A 336 15.25 4.61 -11.22
N GLY A 337 15.85 5.45 -10.38
CA GLY A 337 15.17 6.47 -9.60
C GLY A 337 16.13 7.53 -9.11
N SER A 338 15.74 8.31 -8.11
CA SER A 338 16.63 9.28 -7.47
C SER A 338 16.44 9.35 -5.96
N ILE A 339 17.53 9.62 -5.26
CA ILE A 339 17.54 9.86 -3.82
C ILE A 339 17.54 11.37 -3.61
N THR A 340 16.43 11.91 -3.12
CA THR A 340 16.27 13.33 -2.83
C THR A 340 17.18 13.74 -1.66
N PRO A 341 17.78 14.95 -1.66
CA PRO A 341 18.52 15.42 -0.50
C PRO A 341 17.57 15.71 0.66
N LEU A 342 18.10 15.75 1.89
CA LEU A 342 17.33 16.18 3.05
C LEU A 342 16.86 17.64 2.86
N PRO A 343 15.57 17.97 3.02
CA PRO A 343 15.06 19.33 2.85
C PRO A 343 15.32 20.20 4.10
N LYS A 344 16.59 20.30 4.52
CA LYS A 344 16.99 21.00 5.76
C LYS A 344 16.58 22.47 5.75
N GLU A 345 16.90 23.17 4.66
CA GLU A 345 16.62 24.60 4.48
C GLU A 345 15.17 24.91 4.08
N GLN A 346 14.40 23.88 3.69
CA GLN A 346 13.01 24.06 3.30
C GLN A 346 12.17 24.42 4.53
N GLN A 347 11.34 25.47 4.43
CA GLN A 347 10.49 25.88 5.55
C GLN A 347 9.35 24.89 5.80
N GLN A 348 8.86 24.27 4.73
CA GLN A 348 7.73 23.35 4.75
C GLN A 348 8.19 21.95 4.36
N VAL A 349 7.68 20.92 5.04
CA VAL A 349 7.86 19.51 4.65
C VAL A 349 6.48 18.93 4.39
N LYS A 350 6.28 18.36 3.20
CA LYS A 350 5.00 17.84 2.74
C LYS A 350 5.02 16.32 2.65
N ALA A 351 4.08 15.66 3.31
CA ALA A 351 3.89 14.22 3.25
C ALA A 351 2.61 13.86 2.49
N ALA A 352 2.71 12.96 1.51
CA ALA A 352 1.54 12.31 0.93
C ALA A 352 1.13 11.09 1.79
N VAL A 353 -0.17 10.89 2.01
CA VAL A 353 -0.69 9.87 2.93
C VAL A 353 -1.71 8.99 2.23
N PHE A 354 -1.51 7.67 2.33
CA PHE A 354 -2.30 6.64 1.66
C PHE A 354 -2.59 5.48 2.61
N SER A 355 -3.77 4.87 2.47
CA SER A 355 -4.12 3.60 3.13
C SER A 355 -5.20 2.87 2.32
N CYS A 356 -5.48 1.61 2.67
CA CYS A 356 -6.70 0.89 2.28
C CYS A 356 -6.93 0.84 0.75
N ASN A 357 -6.20 -0.06 0.09
CA ASN A 357 -6.19 -0.21 -1.36
C ASN A 357 -6.85 -1.51 -1.82
N CYS A 358 -8.19 -1.53 -1.87
CA CYS A 358 -8.90 -2.59 -2.58
C CYS A 358 -8.65 -2.51 -4.11
N ASP A 359 -8.78 -3.62 -4.84
CA ASP A 359 -8.41 -3.68 -6.26
C ASP A 359 -9.45 -3.10 -7.23
N TYR A 360 -10.51 -2.45 -6.72
CA TYR A 360 -11.61 -1.97 -7.55
C TYR A 360 -11.19 -0.92 -8.59
N GLY A 361 -10.22 -0.07 -8.24
CA GLY A 361 -9.67 0.99 -9.10
C GLY A 361 -8.42 0.60 -9.89
N PHE A 362 -7.89 -0.63 -9.73
CA PHE A 362 -6.61 -1.02 -10.33
C PHE A 362 -6.59 -0.76 -11.86
N PRO A 363 -5.61 -0.01 -12.39
CA PRO A 363 -4.32 0.33 -11.75
C PRO A 363 -4.21 1.73 -11.13
N ASP A 364 -5.30 2.48 -10.95
CA ASP A 364 -5.29 3.81 -10.30
C ASP A 364 -4.33 4.82 -10.97
N SER A 365 -4.27 4.79 -12.31
CA SER A 365 -3.31 5.56 -13.11
C SER A 365 -3.29 7.06 -12.82
N GLU A 366 -4.43 7.61 -12.40
CA GLU A 366 -4.57 9.03 -12.08
C GLU A 366 -3.88 9.42 -10.76
N VAL A 367 -3.73 8.49 -9.82
CA VAL A 367 -3.28 8.81 -8.45
C VAL A 367 -1.81 9.28 -8.45
N PRO A 368 -0.83 8.56 -9.05
CA PRO A 368 0.54 9.05 -9.10
C PRO A 368 0.67 10.42 -9.78
N GLU A 369 -0.07 10.65 -10.87
CA GLU A 369 -0.06 11.93 -11.60
C GLU A 369 -0.59 13.07 -10.72
N TYR A 370 -1.73 12.89 -10.05
CA TYR A 370 -2.33 13.95 -9.26
C TYR A 370 -1.58 14.21 -7.96
N VAL A 371 -0.95 13.19 -7.39
CA VAL A 371 -0.06 13.36 -6.22
C VAL A 371 1.17 14.18 -6.60
N ASP A 372 1.75 13.99 -7.79
CA ASP A 372 2.93 14.73 -8.24
C ASP A 372 2.69 16.26 -8.30
N HIS A 373 1.47 16.69 -8.62
CA HIS A 373 1.08 18.11 -8.60
C HIS A 373 1.19 18.76 -7.21
N HIS A 374 1.19 17.99 -6.14
CA HIS A 374 1.39 18.50 -4.78
C HIS A 374 2.86 18.70 -4.43
N HIS A 375 3.78 18.09 -5.18
CA HIS A 375 5.21 18.04 -4.89
C HIS A 375 5.51 17.58 -3.44
N PRO A 376 5.06 16.37 -3.03
CA PRO A 376 5.38 15.84 -1.71
C PRO A 376 6.88 15.59 -1.57
N ASP A 377 7.42 15.82 -0.37
CA ASP A 377 8.81 15.54 -0.03
C ASP A 377 9.01 14.08 0.44
N LEU A 378 7.94 13.44 0.90
CA LEU A 378 7.92 12.05 1.36
C LEU A 378 6.50 11.44 1.25
N ALA A 379 6.41 10.11 1.34
CA ALA A 379 5.14 9.40 1.29
C ALA A 379 4.95 8.40 2.46
N PHE A 380 3.71 8.28 2.93
CA PHE A 380 3.27 7.30 3.92
C PHE A 380 2.21 6.39 3.33
N PHE A 381 2.47 5.08 3.32
CA PHE A 381 1.47 4.05 3.09
C PHE A 381 1.26 3.33 4.42
N VAL A 382 0.12 3.60 5.07
CA VAL A 382 -0.09 3.29 6.49
C VAL A 382 -0.99 2.08 6.71
N GLY A 383 -0.86 1.05 5.87
CA GLY A 383 -1.65 -0.17 6.01
C GLY A 383 -2.56 -0.49 4.82
N ASP A 384 -2.94 -1.76 4.74
CA ASP A 384 -3.86 -2.30 3.74
C ASP A 384 -3.44 -1.99 2.31
N GLN A 385 -2.16 -2.25 2.00
CA GLN A 385 -1.60 -2.08 0.66
C GLN A 385 -2.34 -2.94 -0.38
N PHE A 386 -2.95 -4.04 0.07
CA PHE A 386 -3.89 -4.88 -0.66
C PHE A 386 -4.77 -5.69 0.32
N TYR A 387 -5.78 -6.40 -0.21
CA TYR A 387 -6.66 -7.29 0.54
C TYR A 387 -6.45 -8.75 0.12
N GLU A 388 -6.95 -9.70 0.91
CA GLU A 388 -6.86 -11.14 0.63
C GLU A 388 -7.45 -11.50 -0.74
N SER A 389 -8.51 -10.82 -1.15
CA SER A 389 -9.16 -11.04 -2.44
C SER A 389 -8.47 -10.36 -3.62
N THR A 390 -7.45 -9.53 -3.41
CA THR A 390 -6.82 -8.72 -4.47
C THR A 390 -6.38 -9.58 -5.66
N GLY A 391 -6.87 -9.19 -6.85
CA GLY A 391 -6.72 -9.88 -8.13
C GLY A 391 -7.71 -11.03 -8.38
N GLY A 392 -8.61 -11.34 -7.44
CA GLY A 392 -9.76 -12.21 -7.65
C GLY A 392 -9.53 -13.71 -7.43
N PHE A 393 -8.43 -14.11 -6.77
CA PHE A 393 -8.08 -15.53 -6.59
C PHE A 393 -7.89 -15.98 -5.12
N GLY A 394 -8.31 -15.15 -4.15
CA GLY A 394 -8.17 -15.44 -2.74
C GLY A 394 -6.71 -15.55 -2.27
N ILE A 395 -6.48 -16.38 -1.24
CA ILE A 395 -5.17 -16.55 -0.60
C ILE A 395 -4.66 -17.98 -0.72
N GLN A 396 -3.34 -18.10 -0.87
CA GLN A 396 -2.63 -19.36 -0.68
C GLN A 396 -2.10 -19.43 0.76
N LYS A 397 -2.53 -20.45 1.52
CA LYS A 397 -2.20 -20.59 2.95
C LYS A 397 -0.95 -21.46 3.19
N SER A 398 -0.71 -22.42 2.31
CA SER A 398 0.42 -23.36 2.38
C SER A 398 0.67 -24.00 1.00
N PRO A 399 1.84 -24.60 0.74
CA PRO A 399 3.08 -24.45 1.53
C PRO A 399 3.58 -23.00 1.51
N VAL A 400 4.46 -22.64 2.46
CA VAL A 400 4.90 -21.25 2.66
C VAL A 400 5.49 -20.61 1.40
N ASP A 401 6.22 -21.36 0.57
CA ASP A 401 6.83 -20.82 -0.64
C ASP A 401 5.77 -20.40 -1.68
N LYS A 402 4.68 -21.17 -1.81
CA LYS A 402 3.54 -20.81 -2.68
C LYS A 402 2.72 -19.67 -2.07
N ALA A 403 2.59 -19.63 -0.75
CA ALA A 403 1.98 -18.51 -0.04
C ALA A 403 2.78 -17.21 -0.20
N ALA A 404 4.11 -17.29 -0.26
CA ALA A 404 4.96 -16.14 -0.52
C ALA A 404 4.77 -15.61 -1.95
N LEU A 405 4.68 -16.49 -2.95
CA LEU A 405 4.38 -16.06 -4.33
C LEU A 405 2.98 -15.45 -4.48
N ASP A 406 1.99 -15.96 -3.74
CA ASP A 406 0.65 -15.36 -3.71
C ASP A 406 0.65 -13.95 -3.10
N TYR A 407 1.38 -13.75 -2.01
CA TYR A 407 1.63 -12.42 -1.44
C TYR A 407 2.33 -11.51 -2.46
N LEU A 408 3.42 -11.99 -3.06
CA LEU A 408 4.23 -11.20 -3.98
C LEU A 408 3.44 -10.74 -5.19
N ARG A 409 2.50 -11.55 -5.70
CA ARG A 409 1.58 -11.09 -6.76
C ARG A 409 0.78 -9.86 -6.34
N LYS A 410 0.20 -9.85 -5.13
CA LYS A 410 -0.60 -8.74 -4.62
C LYS A 410 0.29 -7.52 -4.34
N TRP A 411 1.47 -7.74 -3.77
CA TRP A 411 2.48 -6.71 -3.53
C TRP A 411 3.02 -6.08 -4.83
N MET A 412 3.20 -6.88 -5.88
CA MET A 412 3.55 -6.41 -7.21
C MET A 412 2.41 -5.59 -7.83
N MET A 413 1.14 -5.98 -7.65
CA MET A 413 0.02 -5.13 -8.09
C MET A 413 0.07 -3.74 -7.42
N PHE A 414 0.31 -3.68 -6.10
CA PHE A 414 0.50 -2.42 -5.38
C PHE A 414 1.63 -1.57 -6.01
N GLY A 415 2.81 -2.17 -6.20
CA GLY A 415 3.93 -1.47 -6.84
C GLY A 415 3.63 -1.03 -8.28
N TRP A 416 2.80 -1.78 -9.01
CA TRP A 416 2.42 -1.42 -10.39
C TRP A 416 1.53 -0.19 -10.49
N SER A 417 0.73 0.07 -9.45
CA SER A 417 -0.07 1.28 -9.32
C SER A 417 0.77 2.46 -8.83
N TYR A 418 1.58 2.26 -7.78
CA TYR A 418 2.04 3.38 -6.96
C TYR A 418 3.54 3.65 -6.93
N ARG A 419 4.39 2.80 -7.56
CA ARG A 419 5.85 2.96 -7.50
C ARG A 419 6.36 4.33 -7.94
N ASP A 420 5.63 5.02 -8.81
CA ASP A 420 6.03 6.32 -9.33
C ASP A 420 5.89 7.44 -8.28
N ILE A 421 5.08 7.24 -7.24
CA ILE A 421 4.95 8.18 -6.12
C ILE A 421 6.23 8.22 -5.28
N TYR A 422 6.84 7.06 -5.02
CA TYR A 422 7.99 6.93 -4.10
C TYR A 422 9.30 6.53 -4.79
N ARG A 423 9.34 6.54 -6.12
CA ARG A 423 10.58 6.28 -6.88
C ARG A 423 11.66 7.33 -6.61
N HIS A 424 11.23 8.57 -6.36
CA HIS A 424 12.09 9.76 -6.29
C HIS A 424 12.12 10.45 -4.93
N ILE A 425 11.21 10.09 -4.01
CA ILE A 425 11.12 10.61 -2.64
C ILE A 425 11.14 9.45 -1.65
N PRO A 426 11.63 9.64 -0.42
CA PRO A 426 11.60 8.58 0.58
C PRO A 426 10.17 8.26 0.98
N CYS A 427 9.95 7.03 1.42
CA CYS A 427 8.65 6.60 1.91
C CYS A 427 8.77 5.77 3.18
N ALA A 428 7.67 5.66 3.91
CA ALA A 428 7.45 4.59 4.86
C ALA A 428 6.19 3.83 4.45
N ILE A 429 6.32 2.50 4.33
CA ILE A 429 5.23 1.58 4.03
C ILE A 429 5.16 0.61 5.21
N ILE A 430 4.01 0.50 5.86
CA ILE A 430 3.83 -0.33 7.05
C ILE A 430 2.64 -1.28 6.89
N PRO A 431 2.78 -2.56 7.27
CA PRO A 431 1.67 -3.51 7.16
C PRO A 431 0.59 -3.24 8.21
N ASP A 432 -0.64 -3.51 7.81
CA ASP A 432 -1.80 -3.66 8.67
C ASP A 432 -2.32 -5.12 8.62
N ASP A 433 -3.57 -5.37 9.00
CA ASP A 433 -4.16 -6.69 9.15
C ASP A 433 -4.34 -7.43 7.81
N HIS A 434 -4.86 -6.77 6.78
CA HIS A 434 -5.11 -7.39 5.49
C HIS A 434 -3.82 -7.79 4.76
N ASP A 435 -2.72 -7.08 4.99
CA ASP A 435 -1.39 -7.43 4.46
C ASP A 435 -0.90 -8.79 4.96
N VAL A 436 -1.31 -9.18 6.18
CA VAL A 436 -0.96 -10.44 6.82
C VAL A 436 -2.10 -11.48 6.78
N TYR A 437 -3.07 -11.28 5.88
CA TYR A 437 -4.22 -12.16 5.64
C TYR A 437 -5.20 -12.28 6.81
N HIS A 438 -5.41 -11.18 7.53
CA HIS A 438 -6.46 -11.00 8.52
C HIS A 438 -7.50 -9.99 8.03
N GLY A 439 -8.78 -10.26 8.31
CA GLY A 439 -9.79 -9.21 8.23
C GLY A 439 -9.80 -8.30 9.45
N ASN A 440 -9.29 -8.81 10.58
CA ASN A 440 -9.01 -8.10 11.83
C ASN A 440 -7.87 -8.84 12.53
N ILE A 441 -6.88 -8.12 13.06
CA ILE A 441 -5.77 -8.73 13.80
C ILE A 441 -5.61 -8.16 15.21
N TRP A 442 -5.53 -9.09 16.16
CA TRP A 442 -5.10 -8.82 17.53
C TRP A 442 -3.79 -9.57 17.74
N GLY A 443 -2.65 -8.91 17.49
CA GLY A 443 -1.37 -9.60 17.35
C GLY A 443 -0.87 -10.30 18.61
N GLU A 444 -1.38 -9.93 19.79
CA GLU A 444 -1.05 -10.52 21.10
C GLU A 444 0.45 -10.83 21.32
N ALA A 445 1.31 -9.92 20.85
CA ALA A 445 2.76 -10.07 20.91
C ALA A 445 3.29 -11.33 20.18
N GLY A 446 2.71 -11.62 19.01
CA GLY A 446 3.20 -12.65 18.09
C GLY A 446 2.72 -14.06 18.37
N LYS A 447 1.63 -14.26 19.11
CA LYS A 447 1.03 -15.59 19.28
C LYS A 447 0.56 -16.19 17.95
N ALA A 448 0.36 -17.49 17.92
CA ALA A 448 -0.35 -18.17 16.83
C ALA A 448 -1.86 -18.16 17.09
N ALA A 449 -2.64 -17.87 16.04
CA ALA A 449 -4.09 -18.00 16.07
C ALA A 449 -4.54 -19.47 15.99
N ASP A 450 -5.64 -19.80 16.66
CA ASP A 450 -6.30 -21.10 16.55
C ASP A 450 -7.10 -21.21 15.25
N ILE A 451 -6.49 -21.82 14.24
CA ILE A 451 -7.09 -22.07 12.93
C ILE A 451 -7.85 -23.41 12.83
N SER A 452 -8.06 -24.12 13.95
CA SER A 452 -8.73 -25.44 13.94
C SER A 452 -10.17 -25.40 13.43
N LYS A 453 -10.82 -24.22 13.50
CA LYS A 453 -12.19 -23.96 13.03
C LYS A 453 -12.24 -23.13 11.74
N GLY A 454 -11.16 -23.13 10.96
CA GLY A 454 -11.06 -22.35 9.72
C GLY A 454 -10.35 -21.01 9.92
N TRP A 455 -10.47 -20.10 8.95
CA TRP A 455 -9.68 -18.85 8.86
C TRP A 455 -10.49 -17.56 9.05
N GLY A 456 -11.79 -17.71 9.35
CA GLY A 456 -12.71 -16.58 9.59
C GLY A 456 -12.69 -16.11 11.06
N ALA A 457 -13.76 -15.45 11.49
CA ALA A 457 -13.90 -14.84 12.82
C ALA A 457 -13.40 -15.71 13.99
N PRO A 458 -13.67 -17.03 14.08
CA PRO A 458 -13.16 -17.86 15.19
C PRO A 458 -11.64 -17.85 15.33
N ALA A 459 -10.90 -17.85 14.22
CA ALA A 459 -9.44 -17.79 14.24
C ALA A 459 -8.95 -16.38 14.55
N GLN A 460 -9.63 -15.35 14.04
CA GLN A 460 -9.28 -13.97 14.36
C GLN A 460 -9.42 -13.75 15.86
N ASP A 461 -10.61 -14.01 16.42
CA ASP A 461 -10.92 -13.73 17.84
C ASP A 461 -10.08 -14.55 18.83
N SER A 462 -9.40 -15.61 18.35
CA SER A 462 -8.45 -16.38 19.16
C SER A 462 -7.12 -15.65 19.40
N GLY A 463 -6.90 -14.48 18.78
CA GLY A 463 -5.68 -13.69 18.91
C GLY A 463 -4.46 -14.31 18.20
N GLY A 464 -3.49 -13.48 17.87
CA GLY A 464 -2.28 -13.88 17.15
C GLY A 464 -2.42 -13.94 15.63
N TYR A 465 -1.43 -14.54 14.98
CA TYR A 465 -1.30 -14.62 13.52
C TYR A 465 -1.79 -15.97 12.98
N LYS A 466 -2.55 -15.96 11.89
CA LYS A 466 -3.02 -17.16 11.16
C LYS A 466 -1.91 -17.81 10.32
N MET A 467 -1.04 -17.00 9.72
CA MET A 467 0.11 -17.45 8.93
C MET A 467 1.31 -17.76 9.83
N GLU A 468 2.19 -18.66 9.38
CA GLU A 468 3.40 -19.01 10.14
C GLU A 468 4.41 -17.83 10.24
N PRO A 469 5.24 -17.76 11.29
CA PRO A 469 6.15 -16.64 11.54
C PRO A 469 7.10 -16.30 10.39
N ARG A 470 7.60 -17.30 9.64
CA ARG A 470 8.48 -17.08 8.48
C ARG A 470 7.79 -16.26 7.39
N TRP A 471 6.52 -16.54 7.14
CA TRP A 471 5.73 -15.81 6.17
C TRP A 471 5.41 -14.39 6.68
N VAL A 472 5.05 -14.25 7.96
CA VAL A 472 4.80 -12.93 8.58
C VAL A 472 6.05 -12.05 8.48
N ASN A 473 7.24 -12.58 8.79
CA ASN A 473 8.49 -11.84 8.65
C ASN A 473 8.82 -11.50 7.19
N MET A 474 8.46 -12.35 6.22
CA MET A 474 8.58 -12.02 4.80
C MET A 474 7.72 -10.81 4.43
N VAL A 475 6.46 -10.74 4.88
CA VAL A 475 5.59 -9.58 4.67
C VAL A 475 6.21 -8.32 5.24
N GLN A 476 6.62 -8.36 6.51
CA GLN A 476 7.29 -7.23 7.17
C GLN A 476 8.53 -6.80 6.39
N LYS A 477 9.38 -7.74 5.99
CA LYS A 477 10.60 -7.44 5.24
C LYS A 477 10.33 -6.77 3.88
N CYS A 478 9.28 -7.19 3.17
CA CYS A 478 8.88 -6.56 1.90
C CYS A 478 8.49 -5.09 2.07
N GLN A 479 7.83 -4.76 3.18
CA GLN A 479 7.24 -3.44 3.40
C GLN A 479 8.15 -2.51 4.23
N THR A 480 8.89 -3.02 5.22
CA THR A 480 9.52 -2.18 6.26
C THR A 480 11.05 -2.22 6.30
N SER A 481 11.71 -3.09 5.53
CA SER A 481 13.18 -3.24 5.60
C SER A 481 14.00 -1.99 5.23
N HIS A 482 13.38 -1.06 4.49
CA HIS A 482 13.98 0.22 4.12
C HIS A 482 13.81 1.30 5.21
N LEU A 483 12.99 1.05 6.25
CA LEU A 483 12.82 1.96 7.37
C LEU A 483 14.10 2.07 8.22
N PRO A 484 14.22 3.13 9.05
CA PRO A 484 15.26 3.21 10.07
C PRO A 484 15.30 1.95 10.95
N ASP A 485 16.44 1.71 11.58
CA ASP A 485 16.59 0.52 12.42
C ASP A 485 15.57 0.56 13.58
N PRO A 486 14.98 -0.59 13.99
CA PRO A 486 13.99 -0.61 15.05
C PRO A 486 14.57 -0.07 16.36
N TYR A 487 13.77 0.64 17.15
CA TYR A 487 14.21 1.18 18.45
C TYR A 487 14.69 0.07 19.39
N ASP A 488 13.97 -1.06 19.41
CA ASP A 488 14.39 -2.29 20.05
C ASP A 488 14.02 -3.46 19.14
N ALA A 489 15.03 -4.02 18.48
CA ALA A 489 14.88 -5.06 17.45
C ALA A 489 14.58 -6.46 18.01
N THR A 490 14.37 -6.61 19.32
CA THR A 490 14.07 -7.92 19.92
C THR A 490 12.77 -8.49 19.34
N PRO A 491 12.78 -9.68 18.71
CA PRO A 491 11.56 -10.29 18.21
C PRO A 491 10.53 -10.53 19.32
N VAL A 492 9.24 -10.59 18.95
CA VAL A 492 8.18 -11.04 19.85
C VAL A 492 8.08 -12.58 19.82
N GLN A 493 6.96 -13.15 20.31
CA GLN A 493 6.78 -14.59 20.33
C GLN A 493 6.92 -15.22 18.94
N HIS A 494 7.33 -16.49 18.93
CA HIS A 494 7.58 -17.28 17.71
C HIS A 494 8.60 -16.68 16.72
N GLY A 495 9.44 -15.75 17.18
CA GLY A 495 10.50 -15.14 16.35
C GLY A 495 9.96 -14.14 15.33
N ILE A 496 8.75 -13.63 15.52
CA ILE A 496 8.20 -12.56 14.67
C ILE A 496 8.96 -11.26 14.98
N GLU A 497 9.55 -10.67 13.94
CA GLU A 497 10.36 -9.45 14.02
C GLU A 497 9.49 -8.21 14.27
N VAL A 498 10.14 -7.09 14.61
CA VAL A 498 9.53 -5.77 14.89
C VAL A 498 10.24 -4.68 14.09
N TYR A 499 9.52 -3.60 13.79
CA TYR A 499 10.01 -2.48 12.99
C TYR A 499 9.72 -1.08 13.56
N TYR A 500 9.02 -0.95 14.70
CA TYR A 500 8.74 0.36 15.29
C TYR A 500 10.03 1.17 15.55
N THR A 501 10.02 2.44 15.14
CA THR A 501 11.22 3.29 15.12
C THR A 501 10.87 4.79 15.03
N ASP A 502 11.87 5.66 15.19
CA ASP A 502 11.77 7.07 14.80
C ASP A 502 12.39 7.32 13.42
N TRP A 503 11.77 8.21 12.64
CA TRP A 503 12.30 8.67 11.36
C TRP A 503 12.42 10.20 11.37
N VAL A 504 13.66 10.71 11.42
CA VAL A 504 13.93 12.14 11.30
C VAL A 504 14.17 12.52 9.83
N PHE A 505 13.29 13.35 9.28
CA PHE A 505 13.38 13.87 7.91
C PHE A 505 12.96 15.34 7.86
N GLY A 506 13.78 16.19 7.26
CA GLY A 506 13.46 17.61 7.05
C GLY A 506 13.23 18.43 8.32
N GLY A 507 13.72 18.00 9.49
CA GLY A 507 13.45 18.65 10.79
C GLY A 507 12.15 18.21 11.47
N ILE A 508 11.49 17.18 10.93
CA ILE A 508 10.33 16.52 11.54
C ILE A 508 10.78 15.13 12.01
N SER A 509 10.40 14.75 13.23
CA SER A 509 10.59 13.38 13.73
C SER A 509 9.26 12.63 13.72
N PHE A 510 9.21 11.55 12.96
CA PHE A 510 8.05 10.67 12.83
C PHE A 510 8.24 9.43 13.71
N ALA A 511 7.37 9.17 14.67
CA ALA A 511 7.32 7.86 15.32
C ALA A 511 6.47 6.91 14.47
N ILE A 512 7.05 5.79 14.04
CA ILE A 512 6.37 4.75 13.25
C ILE A 512 6.04 3.58 14.18
N LEU A 513 4.76 3.19 14.23
CA LEU A 513 4.25 2.16 15.14
C LEU A 513 3.87 0.85 14.45
N GLU A 514 3.74 -0.18 15.30
CA GLU A 514 3.07 -1.44 15.03
C GLU A 514 1.88 -1.58 15.97
N ASP A 515 0.81 -0.82 15.73
CA ASP A 515 -0.30 -0.72 16.69
C ASP A 515 -1.15 -2.00 16.79
N ARG A 516 -1.06 -2.87 15.77
CA ARG A 516 -1.66 -4.21 15.73
C ARG A 516 -0.90 -5.27 16.52
N LYS A 517 0.43 -5.16 16.63
CA LYS A 517 1.33 -6.24 17.04
C LYS A 517 1.08 -6.74 18.47
N TRP A 518 0.76 -5.84 19.39
CA TRP A 518 0.53 -6.16 20.80
C TRP A 518 -0.94 -6.08 21.22
N LYS A 519 -1.82 -5.70 20.30
CA LYS A 519 -3.24 -5.46 20.59
C LYS A 519 -3.89 -6.72 21.15
N SER A 520 -4.58 -6.58 22.28
CA SER A 520 -5.28 -7.68 22.95
C SER A 520 -6.53 -8.08 22.19
N ALA A 521 -6.75 -9.39 22.05
CA ALA A 521 -7.98 -9.92 21.49
C ALA A 521 -9.14 -9.67 22.46
N PRO A 522 -10.24 -9.02 22.03
CA PRO A 522 -11.34 -8.70 22.94
C PRO A 522 -11.93 -9.93 23.63
N LYS A 523 -12.03 -11.04 22.90
CA LYS A 523 -12.53 -12.33 23.42
C LYS A 523 -11.71 -12.90 24.59
N HIS A 524 -10.44 -12.54 24.71
CA HIS A 524 -9.58 -12.98 25.82
C HIS A 524 -9.69 -12.12 27.06
N VAL A 525 -10.14 -10.88 26.93
CA VAL A 525 -10.08 -9.88 28.01
C VAL A 525 -11.45 -9.36 28.44
N LEU A 526 -12.50 -9.63 27.66
CA LEU A 526 -13.89 -9.37 27.99
C LEU A 526 -14.57 -10.65 28.50
N PRO A 527 -15.61 -10.51 29.33
CA PRO A 527 -16.32 -11.67 29.86
C PRO A 527 -17.17 -12.33 28.76
N GLU A 528 -17.53 -13.61 28.94
CA GLU A 528 -18.25 -14.40 27.93
C GLU A 528 -19.59 -13.77 27.54
N GLU A 529 -20.25 -13.07 28.47
CA GLU A 529 -21.52 -12.37 28.23
C GLU A 529 -21.41 -11.26 27.19
N ALA A 530 -20.21 -10.76 26.86
CA ALA A 530 -20.03 -9.80 25.77
C ALA A 530 -20.31 -10.44 24.39
N ASP A 531 -20.27 -11.77 24.28
CA ASP A 531 -20.49 -12.54 23.05
C ASP A 531 -19.73 -11.96 21.84
N ILE A 532 -18.41 -11.88 21.98
CA ILE A 532 -17.53 -11.30 20.95
C ILE A 532 -17.55 -12.16 19.68
N TRP A 533 -17.82 -11.51 18.57
CA TRP A 533 -17.71 -12.05 17.22
C TRP A 533 -17.00 -11.06 16.31
N ASN A 534 -15.80 -11.42 15.88
CA ASN A 534 -14.97 -10.61 15.00
C ASN A 534 -14.73 -9.17 15.50
N GLY A 535 -14.47 -9.01 16.80
CA GLY A 535 -14.32 -7.68 17.41
C GLY A 535 -15.62 -6.91 17.66
N TRP A 536 -16.78 -7.50 17.36
CA TRP A 536 -18.09 -6.91 17.65
C TRP A 536 -18.75 -7.56 18.87
N ILE A 537 -19.32 -6.74 19.75
CA ILE A 537 -20.18 -7.19 20.85
C ILE A 537 -21.56 -7.50 20.26
N ARG A 538 -21.99 -8.77 20.35
CA ARG A 538 -23.32 -9.17 19.87
C ARG A 538 -24.40 -9.12 20.93
N ASN A 539 -24.04 -9.16 22.21
CA ASN A 539 -25.02 -9.04 23.29
C ASN A 539 -25.49 -7.57 23.41
N PRO A 540 -26.76 -7.26 23.10
CA PRO A 540 -27.27 -5.88 23.16
C PRO A 540 -27.32 -5.31 24.59
N ASP A 541 -27.33 -6.17 25.61
CA ASP A 541 -27.38 -5.77 27.02
C ASP A 541 -25.98 -5.48 27.60
N PHE A 542 -24.90 -5.80 26.85
CA PHE A 542 -23.54 -5.58 27.29
C PHE A 542 -23.06 -4.16 26.93
N ASP A 543 -22.97 -3.30 27.94
CA ASP A 543 -22.50 -1.92 27.79
C ASP A 543 -20.98 -1.81 27.99
N ILE A 544 -20.22 -1.73 26.90
CA ILE A 544 -18.75 -1.59 26.94
C ILE A 544 -18.26 -0.31 27.62
N LYS A 545 -19.08 0.75 27.66
CA LYS A 545 -18.69 2.00 28.34
C LYS A 545 -18.55 1.83 29.85
N LYS A 546 -19.24 0.84 30.43
CA LYS A 546 -19.11 0.44 31.84
C LYS A 546 -17.95 -0.51 32.11
N HIS A 547 -17.28 -1.01 31.07
CA HIS A 547 -16.25 -2.05 31.15
C HIS A 547 -14.91 -1.58 30.56
N ARG A 548 -14.23 -0.63 31.23
CA ARG A 548 -12.86 -0.23 30.85
C ARG A 548 -11.86 -1.30 31.31
N VAL A 549 -11.30 -2.06 30.37
CA VAL A 549 -10.40 -3.18 30.66
C VAL A 549 -8.97 -2.69 30.94
N LYS A 550 -8.52 -2.79 32.21
CA LYS A 550 -7.25 -2.20 32.67
C LYS A 550 -5.99 -2.87 32.10
N ASP A 551 -6.05 -4.19 31.93
CA ASP A 551 -4.89 -5.00 31.52
C ASP A 551 -4.84 -5.29 30.02
N ALA A 552 -5.85 -4.85 29.26
CA ALA A 552 -5.86 -4.95 27.81
C ALA A 552 -4.80 -4.01 27.21
N LYS A 553 -4.02 -4.54 26.27
CA LYS A 553 -2.91 -3.84 25.63
C LYS A 553 -3.35 -3.34 24.26
N LEU A 554 -2.96 -2.10 23.94
CA LEU A 554 -2.94 -1.58 22.57
C LEU A 554 -1.52 -1.76 22.00
N LEU A 555 -0.59 -0.88 22.40
CA LEU A 555 0.78 -0.86 21.87
C LEU A 555 1.76 -1.80 22.58
N GLY A 556 1.41 -2.26 23.80
CA GLY A 556 2.32 -3.01 24.67
C GLY A 556 3.42 -2.14 25.32
N ASP A 557 4.09 -2.70 26.34
CA ASP A 557 4.99 -1.93 27.21
C ASP A 557 6.25 -1.43 26.48
N ARG A 558 6.72 -2.19 25.48
CA ARG A 558 7.91 -1.85 24.67
C ARG A 558 7.68 -0.61 23.80
N GLN A 559 6.56 -0.54 23.08
CA GLN A 559 6.22 0.66 22.31
C GLN A 559 5.86 1.85 23.22
N LEU A 560 5.21 1.63 24.37
CA LEU A 560 4.97 2.72 25.33
C LEU A 560 6.28 3.30 25.89
N THR A 561 7.29 2.45 26.11
CA THR A 561 8.64 2.87 26.51
C THR A 561 9.32 3.65 25.39
N PHE A 562 9.23 3.16 24.14
CA PHE A 562 9.71 3.89 22.97
C PHE A 562 9.05 5.27 22.84
N LEU A 563 7.73 5.37 22.97
CA LEU A 563 7.02 6.64 22.86
C LEU A 563 7.41 7.62 23.97
N ASP A 564 7.66 7.16 25.19
CA ASP A 564 8.13 8.01 26.29
C ASP A 564 9.56 8.52 26.03
N HIS A 565 10.46 7.67 25.54
CA HIS A 565 11.80 8.08 25.09
C HIS A 565 11.72 9.07 23.92
N TRP A 566 10.99 8.73 22.86
CA TRP A 566 10.82 9.54 21.66
C TRP A 566 10.20 10.90 21.96
N ALA A 567 9.28 10.99 22.93
CA ALA A 567 8.69 12.26 23.33
C ALA A 567 9.73 13.24 23.91
N GLY A 568 10.79 12.74 24.56
CA GLY A 568 11.89 13.54 25.09
C GLY A 568 13.07 13.74 24.14
N ASP A 569 13.22 12.88 23.11
CA ASP A 569 14.32 12.95 22.16
C ASP A 569 14.05 13.96 21.04
N TRP A 570 14.70 15.12 21.10
CA TRP A 570 14.67 16.16 20.06
C TRP A 570 15.99 16.26 19.28
N SER A 571 16.85 15.23 19.37
CA SER A 571 18.13 15.20 18.66
C SER A 571 17.94 15.17 17.13
N GLY A 572 18.95 15.64 16.39
CA GLY A 572 18.94 15.63 14.93
C GLY A 572 18.18 16.79 14.28
N GLU A 573 18.29 17.99 14.85
CA GLU A 573 17.66 19.22 14.33
C GLU A 573 16.11 19.15 14.29
N VAL A 574 15.51 18.36 15.18
CA VAL A 574 14.06 18.15 15.23
C VAL A 574 13.36 19.40 15.76
N GLN A 575 12.36 19.83 15.02
CA GLN A 575 11.53 20.99 15.34
C GLN A 575 10.09 20.57 15.64
N MET A 576 9.53 19.65 14.86
CA MET A 576 8.16 19.16 15.06
C MET A 576 8.14 17.63 15.10
N LYS A 577 7.07 17.08 15.67
CA LYS A 577 6.88 15.63 15.82
C LYS A 577 5.53 15.20 15.28
N ALA A 578 5.48 14.02 14.68
CA ALA A 578 4.25 13.37 14.28
C ALA A 578 4.31 11.85 14.55
N LEU A 579 3.16 11.26 14.85
CA LEU A 579 2.96 9.82 14.97
C LEU A 579 2.41 9.27 13.65
N VAL A 580 2.89 8.12 13.23
CA VAL A 580 2.42 7.36 12.07
C VAL A 580 2.07 5.95 12.55
N SER A 581 0.81 5.54 12.38
CA SER A 581 0.34 4.20 12.72
C SER A 581 -0.71 3.71 11.74
N GLN A 582 -1.08 2.44 11.84
CA GLN A 582 -2.09 1.81 10.99
C GLN A 582 -3.45 2.44 11.23
N THR A 583 -3.86 2.56 12.51
CA THR A 583 -5.21 2.97 12.89
C THR A 583 -5.22 4.14 13.86
N ILE A 584 -6.19 5.04 13.65
CA ILE A 584 -6.46 6.22 14.49
C ILE A 584 -7.00 5.85 15.89
N PHE A 585 -6.64 6.60 16.93
CA PHE A 585 -6.91 6.27 18.36
C PHE A 585 -8.33 6.68 18.85
N ASN A 586 -9.33 6.51 17.99
CA ASN A 586 -10.76 6.64 18.27
C ASN A 586 -11.57 5.83 17.26
N THR A 587 -12.89 5.78 17.43
CA THR A 587 -13.80 5.16 16.46
C THR A 587 -14.79 6.20 15.92
N VAL A 588 -14.58 6.60 14.67
CA VAL A 588 -15.51 7.49 13.96
C VAL A 588 -16.39 6.62 13.05
N SER A 589 -17.42 6.00 13.63
CA SER A 589 -18.29 5.08 12.89
C SER A 589 -19.74 5.14 13.39
N THR A 590 -20.68 5.16 12.44
CA THR A 590 -22.10 4.87 12.67
C THR A 590 -22.58 3.72 11.79
N LEU A 591 -23.53 2.95 12.31
CA LEU A 591 -24.20 1.85 11.63
C LEU A 591 -25.71 1.96 11.84
N PRO A 592 -26.55 1.38 10.96
CA PRO A 592 -27.98 1.25 11.21
C PRO A 592 -28.25 0.68 12.61
N ALA A 593 -29.27 1.18 13.31
CA ALA A 593 -29.51 0.83 14.71
C ALA A 593 -29.70 -0.69 14.95
N GLU A 594 -30.25 -1.38 13.96
CA GLU A 594 -30.48 -2.83 13.93
C GLU A 594 -29.23 -3.66 13.59
N ALA A 595 -28.15 -3.03 13.10
CA ALA A 595 -26.91 -3.72 12.80
C ALA A 595 -26.21 -4.17 14.09
N VAL A 596 -25.71 -5.40 14.04
CA VAL A 596 -24.93 -6.04 15.12
C VAL A 596 -23.43 -6.05 14.84
N ASP A 597 -23.04 -5.97 13.56
CA ASP A 597 -21.66 -5.94 13.09
C ASP A 597 -21.54 -5.16 11.77
N ASP A 598 -20.32 -5.03 11.25
CA ASP A 598 -20.00 -4.32 10.01
C ASP A 598 -20.29 -5.09 8.72
N SER A 599 -20.82 -6.32 8.77
CA SER A 599 -21.13 -7.09 7.55
C SER A 599 -22.16 -6.40 6.64
N VAL A 600 -22.91 -5.43 7.18
CA VAL A 600 -23.84 -4.58 6.44
C VAL A 600 -23.13 -3.49 5.63
N VAL A 601 -21.94 -3.05 6.06
CA VAL A 601 -21.24 -1.85 5.55
C VAL A 601 -21.04 -1.87 4.04
N PRO A 602 -20.56 -2.96 3.41
CA PRO A 602 -20.32 -2.98 1.96
C PRO A 602 -21.59 -2.83 1.11
N LYS A 603 -22.77 -3.03 1.71
CA LYS A 603 -24.09 -3.04 1.06
C LYS A 603 -24.96 -1.83 1.45
N MET A 604 -24.49 -0.98 2.37
CA MET A 604 -25.25 0.20 2.78
C MET A 604 -25.49 1.12 1.59
N GLU A 605 -26.68 1.74 1.55
CA GLU A 605 -26.96 2.75 0.55
C GLU A 605 -26.04 3.97 0.76
N ILE A 606 -25.48 4.43 -0.36
CA ILE A 606 -24.70 5.66 -0.42
C ILE A 606 -25.67 6.84 -0.63
N PRO A 607 -25.70 7.84 0.26
CA PRO A 607 -26.66 8.94 0.21
C PRO A 607 -26.37 9.92 -0.93
N GLN A 608 -27.35 10.76 -1.27
CA GLN A 608 -27.13 11.90 -2.16
C GLN A 608 -26.29 12.98 -1.47
N LEU A 609 -25.66 13.85 -2.26
CA LEU A 609 -24.97 15.02 -1.71
C LEU A 609 -25.96 15.93 -0.97
N GLY A 610 -25.66 16.26 0.29
CA GLY A 610 -26.51 17.13 1.13
C GLY A 610 -27.60 16.40 1.92
N GLU A 611 -27.70 15.07 1.80
CA GLU A 611 -28.61 14.25 2.60
C GLU A 611 -27.93 13.84 3.94
N TYR A 612 -28.66 13.95 5.05
CA TYR A 612 -28.24 13.43 6.35
C TYR A 612 -28.88 12.07 6.60
N VAL A 613 -28.08 11.03 6.82
CA VAL A 613 -28.59 9.68 7.10
C VAL A 613 -29.18 9.63 8.51
N THR A 614 -30.42 9.18 8.65
CA THR A 614 -31.11 8.99 9.94
C THR A 614 -31.31 7.51 10.25
N GLY A 615 -31.46 7.16 11.53
CA GLY A 615 -31.61 5.77 11.99
C GLY A 615 -30.30 5.04 12.32
N ASP A 616 -29.16 5.69 12.07
CA ASP A 616 -27.84 5.21 12.48
C ASP A 616 -27.58 5.44 13.98
N LYS A 617 -26.78 4.57 14.60
CA LYS A 617 -26.24 4.70 15.96
C LYS A 617 -24.70 4.72 15.94
N ILE A 618 -24.11 5.41 16.92
CA ILE A 618 -22.67 5.33 17.18
C ILE A 618 -22.35 3.91 17.67
N ASN A 619 -21.31 3.29 17.10
CA ASN A 619 -20.90 1.92 17.43
C ASN A 619 -19.41 1.87 17.82
N GLY A 620 -19.00 0.77 18.44
CA GLY A 620 -17.63 0.52 18.86
C GLY A 620 -17.05 -0.69 18.12
N ASP A 621 -16.31 -0.41 17.05
CA ASP A 621 -15.51 -1.39 16.31
C ASP A 621 -14.20 -1.65 17.08
N MET A 622 -14.02 -2.83 17.66
CA MET A 622 -12.81 -3.13 18.46
C MET A 622 -11.57 -3.35 17.60
N ASP A 623 -11.73 -3.39 16.28
CA ASP A 623 -10.62 -3.30 15.36
C ASP A 623 -10.03 -1.89 15.30
N SER A 624 -10.84 -0.86 15.49
CA SER A 624 -10.32 0.51 15.65
C SER A 624 -9.42 0.64 16.88
N ASN A 625 -8.55 1.65 16.91
CA ASN A 625 -7.74 1.95 18.10
C ASN A 625 -8.47 2.87 19.09
N GLY A 626 -9.80 3.00 18.98
CA GLY A 626 -10.65 3.33 20.14
C GLY A 626 -10.63 2.23 21.21
N TRP A 627 -10.30 1.00 20.80
CA TRP A 627 -10.10 -0.16 21.66
C TRP A 627 -8.63 -0.59 21.77
N PRO A 628 -8.17 -1.07 22.94
CA PRO A 628 -8.80 -0.98 24.25
C PRO A 628 -8.66 0.42 24.86
N GLN A 629 -9.68 0.89 25.58
CA GLN A 629 -9.75 2.29 26.01
C GLN A 629 -8.56 2.71 26.91
N VAL A 630 -8.16 1.85 27.85
CA VAL A 630 -7.04 2.14 28.76
C VAL A 630 -5.69 2.13 28.03
N GLY A 631 -5.51 1.21 27.07
CA GLY A 631 -4.31 1.17 26.24
C GLY A 631 -4.19 2.40 25.34
N ARG A 632 -5.33 2.82 24.76
CA ARG A 632 -5.47 4.04 23.96
C ARG A 632 -5.13 5.30 24.76
N ASP A 633 -5.67 5.45 25.97
CA ASP A 633 -5.40 6.62 26.81
C ASP A 633 -3.91 6.74 27.16
N LYS A 634 -3.26 5.61 27.51
CA LYS A 634 -1.81 5.57 27.77
C LYS A 634 -1.00 6.03 26.56
N ALA A 635 -1.36 5.60 25.34
CA ALA A 635 -0.67 6.02 24.12
C ALA A 635 -0.81 7.54 23.91
N ILE A 636 -2.01 8.09 24.06
CA ILE A 636 -2.28 9.52 23.91
C ILE A 636 -1.57 10.35 24.98
N GLU A 637 -1.51 9.86 26.21
CA GLU A 637 -0.70 10.43 27.29
C GLU A 637 0.77 10.55 26.92
N LYS A 638 1.37 9.54 26.29
CA LYS A 638 2.77 9.61 25.86
C LYS A 638 2.98 10.62 24.75
N ILE A 639 2.21 10.57 23.67
CA ILE A 639 2.45 11.41 22.50
C ILE A 639 2.12 12.89 22.75
N ARG A 640 1.15 13.20 23.63
CA ARG A 640 0.83 14.60 23.96
C ARG A 640 1.98 15.34 24.65
N LYS A 641 2.86 14.62 25.37
CA LYS A 641 4.05 15.18 26.03
C LYS A 641 5.03 15.84 25.06
N CYS A 642 4.91 15.61 23.76
CA CYS A 642 5.77 16.19 22.74
C CYS A 642 4.98 16.92 21.63
N PHE A 643 3.71 17.23 21.89
CA PHE A 643 2.85 17.99 20.97
C PHE A 643 2.73 17.32 19.59
N ALA A 644 2.75 15.99 19.55
CA ALA A 644 2.71 15.25 18.30
C ALA A 644 1.32 15.28 17.65
N PHE A 645 1.32 15.47 16.34
CA PHE A 645 0.17 15.23 15.46
C PHE A 645 0.12 13.75 15.04
N HIS A 646 -1.05 13.16 14.81
CA HIS A 646 -1.17 11.74 14.43
C HIS A 646 -1.69 11.56 13.01
N ILE A 647 -0.98 10.78 12.20
CA ILE A 647 -1.35 10.36 10.85
C ILE A 647 -1.66 8.85 10.88
N ALA A 648 -2.81 8.45 10.34
CA ALA A 648 -3.24 7.04 10.32
C ALA A 648 -4.15 6.70 9.11
N GLY A 649 -4.55 5.42 9.00
CA GLY A 649 -5.46 4.85 7.99
C GLY A 649 -6.58 3.99 8.61
N ASP A 650 -6.79 2.79 8.05
CA ASP A 650 -7.68 1.68 8.48
C ASP A 650 -9.21 1.95 8.54
N GLN A 651 -9.64 3.11 9.02
CA GLN A 651 -11.07 3.32 9.29
C GLN A 651 -11.91 3.51 8.01
N HIS A 652 -11.30 3.54 6.82
CA HIS A 652 -11.99 3.73 5.53
C HIS A 652 -12.90 4.96 5.45
N LEU A 653 -12.66 5.92 6.34
CA LEU A 653 -13.42 7.13 6.48
C LEU A 653 -12.44 8.24 6.86
N ALA A 654 -12.13 9.09 5.88
CA ALA A 654 -11.21 10.18 6.15
C ALA A 654 -11.81 11.06 7.25
N SER A 655 -11.04 11.31 8.30
CA SER A 655 -11.50 12.06 9.45
C SER A 655 -10.39 12.91 10.03
N PHE A 656 -10.75 14.12 10.43
CA PHE A 656 -9.88 15.01 11.22
C PHE A 656 -10.50 15.19 12.60
N THR A 657 -9.83 14.69 13.62
CA THR A 657 -10.35 14.67 14.99
C THR A 657 -9.33 15.21 15.99
N GLN A 658 -9.81 15.63 17.15
CA GLN A 658 -8.99 15.92 18.31
C GLN A 658 -9.30 14.91 19.42
N TYR A 659 -8.26 14.32 20.00
CA TYR A 659 -8.42 13.37 21.09
C TYR A 659 -8.74 14.05 22.42
N GLY A 660 -9.58 13.39 23.22
CA GLY A 660 -9.78 13.67 24.64
C GLY A 660 -9.47 12.43 25.49
N VAL A 661 -8.73 12.61 26.58
CA VAL A 661 -8.52 11.59 27.62
C VAL A 661 -9.37 11.95 28.84
N ASP A 662 -9.05 13.07 29.50
CA ASP A 662 -9.78 13.56 30.66
C ASP A 662 -11.01 14.36 30.22
N GLU A 663 -10.82 15.27 29.27
CA GLU A 663 -11.82 16.20 28.73
C GLU A 663 -11.80 16.20 27.20
N TYR A 664 -12.87 16.71 26.57
CA TYR A 664 -12.88 16.93 25.13
C TYR A 664 -11.76 17.89 24.71
N GLY A 665 -10.99 17.50 23.69
CA GLY A 665 -9.93 18.33 23.11
C GLY A 665 -8.76 18.62 24.06
N ASP A 666 -8.49 17.73 25.02
CA ASP A 666 -7.36 17.90 25.96
C ASP A 666 -6.02 17.37 25.43
N SER A 667 -6.01 16.79 24.23
CA SER A 667 -4.86 16.10 23.63
C SER A 667 -4.69 16.44 22.13
N GLY A 668 -3.87 15.66 21.43
CA GLY A 668 -3.44 15.88 20.05
C GLY A 668 -4.55 15.80 19.00
N PHE A 669 -4.30 16.43 17.85
CA PHE A 669 -5.08 16.25 16.63
C PHE A 669 -4.59 15.04 15.84
N ALA A 670 -5.51 14.44 15.10
CA ALA A 670 -5.27 13.28 14.28
C ALA A 670 -5.99 13.37 12.94
N PHE A 671 -5.34 12.85 11.91
CA PHE A 671 -5.88 12.70 10.56
C PHE A 671 -5.79 11.24 10.13
N ALA A 672 -6.95 10.61 9.97
CA ALA A 672 -7.08 9.37 9.23
C ALA A 672 -7.28 9.71 7.75
N GLY A 673 -6.35 9.27 6.89
CA GLY A 673 -6.46 9.49 5.45
C GLY A 673 -7.65 8.74 4.83
N PRO A 674 -8.17 9.19 3.67
CA PRO A 674 -9.13 8.42 2.90
C PRO A 674 -8.51 7.11 2.40
N ALA A 675 -9.36 6.10 2.19
CA ALA A 675 -8.96 4.88 1.50
C ALA A 675 -8.68 5.17 0.01
N LEU A 676 -7.59 4.64 -0.52
CA LEU A 676 -7.27 4.69 -1.97
C LEU A 676 -8.39 4.04 -2.80
N ASN A 677 -8.90 2.92 -2.31
CA ASN A 677 -10.00 2.17 -2.91
C ASN A 677 -10.82 1.49 -1.80
N ASN A 678 -12.05 1.96 -1.60
CA ASN A 678 -12.81 1.69 -0.39
C ASN A 678 -13.76 0.47 -0.50
N ILE A 679 -13.41 -0.65 0.13
CA ILE A 679 -14.28 -1.83 0.22
C ILE A 679 -15.31 -1.74 1.36
N TRP A 680 -14.95 -1.07 2.46
CA TRP A 680 -15.80 -0.78 3.62
C TRP A 680 -16.20 0.71 3.66
N PRO A 681 -17.22 1.17 2.92
CA PRO A 681 -17.64 2.59 2.93
C PRO A 681 -18.30 2.95 4.27
N ARG A 682 -17.52 2.97 5.34
CA ARG A 682 -17.92 3.41 6.68
C ARG A 682 -18.39 4.86 6.59
N ARG A 683 -19.28 5.24 7.50
CA ARG A 683 -19.90 6.56 7.53
C ARG A 683 -20.04 7.05 8.96
N TRP A 684 -20.17 8.37 9.10
CA TRP A 684 -20.37 9.07 10.36
C TRP A 684 -21.56 10.01 10.24
N TRP A 685 -22.71 9.51 10.68
CA TRP A 685 -23.97 10.25 10.78
C TRP A 685 -24.55 10.04 12.18
N PRO A 686 -23.94 10.65 13.23
CA PRO A 686 -24.42 10.49 14.60
C PRO A 686 -25.88 10.96 14.72
N PRO A 687 -26.67 10.40 15.65
CA PRO A 687 -28.01 10.90 15.90
C PRO A 687 -28.01 12.40 16.22
N VAL A 688 -28.84 13.17 15.50
CA VAL A 688 -29.03 14.61 15.68
C VAL A 688 -30.51 14.95 15.81
N ALA A 689 -30.84 16.01 16.54
CA ALA A 689 -32.23 16.43 16.75
C ALA A 689 -32.87 17.01 15.48
N ASN A 690 -32.10 17.75 14.68
CA ASN A 690 -32.60 18.52 13.53
C ASN A 690 -31.86 18.14 12.23
N PRO A 691 -31.98 16.89 11.73
CA PRO A 691 -31.22 16.43 10.54
C PRO A 691 -31.47 17.29 9.28
N GLN A 692 -32.60 18.00 9.24
CA GLN A 692 -33.01 18.83 8.11
C GLN A 692 -32.20 20.13 7.99
N GLU A 693 -31.46 20.51 9.04
CA GLU A 693 -30.58 21.68 9.07
C GLU A 693 -29.19 21.38 8.49
N TYR A 694 -28.95 20.13 8.07
CA TYR A 694 -27.68 19.72 7.50
C TYR A 694 -27.42 20.41 6.14
N SER A 695 -26.20 20.92 6.00
CA SER A 695 -25.63 21.32 4.72
C SER A 695 -24.11 21.11 4.76
N LEU A 696 -23.43 21.26 3.62
CA LEU A 696 -21.97 21.19 3.59
C LEU A 696 -21.33 22.34 4.39
N ASP A 697 -21.99 23.49 4.47
CA ASP A 697 -21.52 24.66 5.24
C ASP A 697 -21.87 24.53 6.74
N ASN A 698 -22.87 23.71 7.07
CA ASN A 698 -23.30 23.39 8.43
C ASN A 698 -23.27 21.87 8.67
N PRO A 699 -22.09 21.24 8.77
CA PRO A 699 -21.97 19.82 9.03
C PRO A 699 -22.40 19.49 10.46
N LEU A 700 -23.62 18.96 10.63
CA LEU A 700 -24.18 18.62 11.95
C LEU A 700 -23.42 17.52 12.70
N TYR A 701 -22.55 16.78 12.01
CA TYR A 701 -21.73 15.71 12.58
C TYR A 701 -20.40 16.20 13.20
N ASN A 702 -20.14 17.51 13.16
CA ASN A 702 -18.98 18.13 13.79
C ASN A 702 -19.25 18.48 15.27
N GLY A 703 -18.19 18.47 16.08
CA GLY A 703 -18.27 18.84 17.49
C GLY A 703 -17.79 17.73 18.42
N ASN A 704 -18.21 17.81 19.68
CA ASN A 704 -17.80 16.87 20.73
C ASN A 704 -18.68 15.63 20.72
N HIS A 705 -18.06 14.45 20.66
CA HIS A 705 -18.74 13.16 20.64
C HIS A 705 -17.98 12.16 21.52
N GLU A 706 -18.71 11.23 22.12
CA GLU A 706 -18.11 9.99 22.59
C GLU A 706 -18.21 8.95 21.48
N ASP A 707 -17.12 8.21 21.24
CA ASP A 707 -17.18 7.02 20.40
C ASP A 707 -17.94 5.87 21.08
N GLY A 708 -18.06 4.73 20.39
CA GLY A 708 -18.76 3.56 20.91
C GLY A 708 -18.20 3.02 22.23
N PHE A 709 -16.95 3.35 22.57
CA PHE A 709 -16.28 2.91 23.80
C PHE A 709 -16.33 3.95 24.92
N GLY A 710 -16.95 5.11 24.68
CA GLY A 710 -17.00 6.22 25.64
C GLY A 710 -15.74 7.08 25.62
N ASN A 711 -14.87 6.95 24.61
CA ASN A 711 -13.70 7.83 24.48
C ASN A 711 -14.16 9.20 23.98
N LYS A 712 -13.62 10.26 24.59
CA LYS A 712 -13.91 11.63 24.18
C LYS A 712 -13.16 11.96 22.90
N MET A 713 -13.87 12.49 21.91
CA MET A 713 -13.30 13.00 20.66
C MET A 713 -14.02 14.27 20.20
N THR A 714 -13.30 15.13 19.49
CA THR A 714 -13.88 16.29 18.81
C THR A 714 -13.70 16.13 17.31
N VAL A 715 -14.78 15.96 16.57
CA VAL A 715 -14.78 15.82 15.11
C VAL A 715 -14.75 17.20 14.47
N LYS A 716 -13.81 17.41 13.52
CA LYS A 716 -13.66 18.67 12.77
C LYS A 716 -14.05 18.54 11.30
N ALA A 717 -13.79 17.39 10.69
CA ALA A 717 -14.21 17.07 9.33
C ALA A 717 -14.27 15.57 9.13
N VAL A 718 -15.17 15.12 8.26
CA VAL A 718 -15.32 13.72 7.83
C VAL A 718 -15.70 13.68 6.35
N ALA A 719 -15.05 12.81 5.58
CA ALA A 719 -15.39 12.57 4.18
C ALA A 719 -16.42 11.43 4.06
N ASN A 720 -17.68 11.70 4.37
CA ASN A 720 -18.74 10.70 4.24
C ASN A 720 -18.95 10.24 2.77
N PRO A 721 -19.21 8.94 2.51
CA PRO A 721 -19.58 8.44 1.19
C PRO A 721 -20.82 9.16 0.63
N ARG A 722 -20.83 9.40 -0.69
CA ARG A 722 -21.90 10.12 -1.39
C ARG A 722 -21.94 9.77 -2.88
N LYS A 723 -23.12 9.79 -3.48
CA LYS A 723 -23.29 9.60 -4.94
C LYS A 723 -22.58 10.74 -5.69
N THR A 724 -21.64 10.39 -6.57
CA THR A 724 -20.84 11.33 -7.36
C THR A 724 -21.33 11.51 -8.79
N GLY A 725 -22.15 10.57 -9.28
CA GLY A 725 -22.58 10.51 -10.68
C GLY A 725 -21.49 10.00 -11.64
N ARG A 726 -20.41 9.41 -11.12
CA ARG A 726 -19.30 8.84 -11.91
C ARG A 726 -19.35 7.31 -11.90
N GLU A 727 -18.95 6.71 -13.02
CA GLU A 727 -18.90 5.26 -13.17
C GLU A 727 -17.46 4.72 -13.27
N PRO A 728 -17.13 3.60 -12.60
CA PRO A 728 -18.04 2.77 -11.83
C PRO A 728 -18.32 3.33 -10.42
N ALA A 729 -19.59 3.37 -10.00
CA ALA A 729 -20.01 3.90 -8.70
C ALA A 729 -19.26 3.26 -7.51
N ILE A 730 -18.89 1.98 -7.60
CA ILE A 730 -18.14 1.26 -6.56
C ILE A 730 -16.77 1.90 -6.25
N VAL A 731 -16.18 2.63 -7.20
CA VAL A 731 -14.89 3.31 -7.03
C VAL A 731 -15.10 4.75 -6.56
N TYR A 732 -16.08 5.46 -7.14
CA TYR A 732 -16.19 6.92 -6.97
C TYR A 732 -17.14 7.36 -5.86
N ASP A 733 -18.17 6.57 -5.54
CA ASP A 733 -19.20 6.99 -4.56
C ASP A 733 -18.79 6.70 -3.10
N ARG A 734 -17.68 5.97 -2.89
CA ARG A 734 -17.26 5.45 -1.59
C ARG A 734 -16.19 6.31 -0.89
N ALA A 735 -16.18 7.62 -1.16
CA ALA A 735 -15.25 8.59 -0.57
C ALA A 735 -13.76 8.18 -0.66
N THR A 736 -13.32 7.78 -1.86
CA THR A 736 -11.95 7.32 -2.14
C THR A 736 -10.99 8.46 -2.46
N GLY A 737 -9.73 8.36 -2.01
CA GLY A 737 -8.80 9.49 -2.12
C GLY A 737 -7.41 9.26 -1.59
N TYR A 738 -6.71 10.38 -1.38
CA TYR A 738 -5.44 10.46 -0.67
C TYR A 738 -5.36 11.74 0.17
N GLY A 739 -4.41 11.80 1.11
CA GLY A 739 -4.17 12.96 1.96
C GLY A 739 -2.84 13.66 1.66
N ILE A 740 -2.75 14.96 1.96
CA ILE A 740 -1.50 15.72 1.97
C ILE A 740 -1.36 16.40 3.34
N VAL A 741 -0.20 16.26 3.99
CA VAL A 741 0.10 16.88 5.28
C VAL A 741 1.32 17.77 5.13
N THR A 742 1.15 19.07 5.33
CA THR A 742 2.23 20.07 5.25
C THR A 742 2.61 20.53 6.66
N PHE A 743 3.86 20.31 7.03
CA PHE A 743 4.48 20.79 8.27
C PHE A 743 5.25 22.08 7.99
N ASP A 744 4.79 23.20 8.52
CA ASP A 744 5.51 24.47 8.45
C ASP A 744 6.35 24.69 9.71
N LYS A 745 7.67 24.52 9.58
CA LYS A 745 8.63 24.64 10.68
C LYS A 745 8.78 26.07 11.19
N LYS A 746 8.50 27.07 10.35
CA LYS A 746 8.67 28.47 10.72
C LYS A 746 7.44 29.00 11.46
N ALA A 747 6.26 28.69 10.95
CA ALA A 747 4.97 29.05 11.54
C ALA A 747 4.59 28.13 12.72
N ARG A 748 5.17 26.92 12.77
CA ARG A 748 4.81 25.83 13.69
C ARG A 748 3.35 25.42 13.50
N THR A 749 2.96 25.24 12.24
CA THR A 749 1.61 24.84 11.83
C THR A 749 1.63 23.55 11.04
N ILE A 750 0.52 22.82 11.08
CA ILE A 750 0.30 21.58 10.36
C ILE A 750 -0.99 21.76 9.56
N THR A 751 -0.89 21.65 8.25
CA THR A 751 -2.04 21.76 7.33
C THR A 751 -2.32 20.41 6.72
N THR A 752 -3.56 19.94 6.82
CA THR A 752 -4.01 18.71 6.17
C THR A 752 -4.96 19.02 5.03
N GLU A 753 -4.81 18.28 3.94
CA GLU A 753 -5.66 18.28 2.77
C GLU A 753 -6.19 16.86 2.54
N CYS A 754 -7.41 16.75 2.01
CA CYS A 754 -8.07 15.47 1.77
C CYS A 754 -8.72 15.47 0.38
N TRP A 755 -8.12 14.73 -0.55
CA TRP A 755 -8.42 14.83 -1.98
C TRP A 755 -9.17 13.60 -2.48
N PRO A 756 -10.33 13.76 -3.15
CA PRO A 756 -10.93 12.67 -3.91
C PRO A 756 -9.97 12.22 -5.02
N LYS A 757 -9.78 10.91 -5.19
CA LYS A 757 -8.76 10.38 -6.12
C LYS A 757 -8.94 10.82 -7.58
N TYR A 758 -10.17 11.13 -7.97
CA TYR A 758 -10.55 11.49 -9.34
C TYR A 758 -10.48 13.00 -9.62
N VAL A 759 -10.05 13.81 -8.66
CA VAL A 759 -9.94 15.27 -8.80
C VAL A 759 -8.48 15.64 -9.09
N ASN A 760 -8.26 16.29 -10.24
CA ASN A 760 -6.95 16.87 -10.56
C ASN A 760 -6.79 18.20 -9.78
N PRO A 761 -5.84 18.29 -8.82
CA PRO A 761 -5.66 19.47 -7.98
C PRO A 761 -5.20 20.72 -8.75
N SER A 762 -4.51 20.55 -9.88
CA SER A 762 -4.08 21.67 -10.74
C SER A 762 -5.25 22.33 -11.47
N GLN A 763 -6.31 21.56 -11.77
CA GLN A 763 -7.51 22.07 -12.44
C GLN A 763 -8.58 22.53 -11.45
N TYR A 764 -8.67 21.86 -10.30
CA TYR A 764 -9.67 22.10 -9.27
C TYR A 764 -8.99 22.27 -7.90
N PRO A 765 -8.33 23.41 -7.64
CA PRO A 765 -7.57 23.64 -6.40
C PRO A 765 -8.45 23.64 -5.13
N ASP A 766 -9.75 23.90 -5.28
CA ASP A 766 -10.73 23.84 -4.18
C ASP A 766 -11.51 22.49 -4.16
N GLY A 767 -11.04 21.49 -4.90
CA GLY A 767 -11.76 20.22 -5.13
C GLY A 767 -11.64 19.17 -4.02
N GLN A 768 -11.20 19.57 -2.84
CA GLN A 768 -11.05 18.69 -1.67
C GLN A 768 -12.41 18.21 -1.14
N TYR A 769 -12.39 17.20 -0.26
CA TYR A 769 -13.57 16.88 0.54
C TYR A 769 -13.96 18.07 1.44
N ALA A 770 -15.26 18.22 1.70
CA ALA A 770 -15.77 19.32 2.50
C ALA A 770 -15.15 19.33 3.91
N GLY A 771 -14.81 20.52 4.39
CA GLY A 771 -14.12 20.72 5.67
C GLY A 771 -12.60 20.82 5.57
N TRP A 772 -11.99 20.42 4.45
CA TRP A 772 -10.57 20.61 4.18
C TRP A 772 -10.31 21.79 3.21
N PRO A 773 -9.13 22.44 3.26
CA PRO A 773 -7.99 22.15 4.14
C PRO A 773 -8.19 22.62 5.59
N ILE A 774 -7.51 21.96 6.54
CA ILE A 774 -7.53 22.31 7.97
C ILE A 774 -6.10 22.62 8.43
N THR A 775 -5.91 23.72 9.19
CA THR A 775 -4.61 24.08 9.77
C THR A 775 -4.69 24.18 11.29
N VAL A 776 -3.76 23.55 11.99
CA VAL A 776 -3.59 23.63 13.46
C VAL A 776 -2.17 24.07 13.82
N ARG A 777 -1.96 24.61 15.03
CA ARG A 777 -0.61 24.91 15.53
C ARG A 777 -0.04 23.71 16.28
N GLN A 778 1.29 23.59 16.31
CA GLN A 778 2.01 22.57 17.07
C GLN A 778 1.51 22.50 18.52
N GLU A 779 1.45 23.65 19.20
CA GLU A 779 1.04 23.73 20.61
C GLU A 779 -0.43 23.32 20.85
N ASP A 780 -1.29 23.38 19.83
CA ASP A 780 -2.68 22.94 19.94
C ASP A 780 -2.79 21.41 20.15
N ASN A 781 -1.72 20.65 19.84
CA ASN A 781 -1.64 19.21 20.10
C ASN A 781 -1.44 18.84 21.58
N TYR A 782 -1.33 19.83 22.47
CA TYR A 782 -1.47 19.62 23.91
C TYR A 782 -2.59 20.50 24.45
N GLY A 783 -3.84 20.11 24.16
CA GLY A 783 -5.02 20.90 24.50
C GLY A 783 -5.38 21.00 25.99
N LYS A 784 -4.71 20.25 26.89
CA LYS A 784 -5.01 20.26 28.33
C LYS A 784 -4.96 21.68 28.90
N LYS A 785 -6.00 22.04 29.66
CA LYS A 785 -6.13 23.36 30.29
C LYS A 785 -5.12 23.51 31.42
N ALA A 786 -4.48 24.67 31.51
CA ALA A 786 -3.56 24.98 32.59
C ALA A 786 -4.29 25.01 33.94
N VAL A 787 -3.76 24.32 34.94
CA VAL A 787 -4.19 24.45 36.36
C VAL A 787 -3.36 25.54 37.05
N ALA A 788 -2.11 25.66 36.65
CA ALA A 788 -1.18 26.69 37.10
C ALA A 788 -0.13 26.95 36.00
N TRP A 789 0.75 27.91 36.24
CA TRP A 789 1.77 28.39 35.31
C TRP A 789 3.12 28.51 36.00
N LEU A 790 4.19 28.35 35.23
CA LEU A 790 5.55 28.72 35.62
C LEU A 790 5.87 30.14 35.10
N PRO A 791 6.91 30.82 35.62
CA PRO A 791 7.39 32.08 35.03
C PRO A 791 7.71 31.93 33.54
N GLU A 792 7.62 33.03 32.79
CA GLU A 792 8.06 33.04 31.39
C GLU A 792 9.55 32.66 31.34
N VAL A 793 9.89 31.63 30.57
CA VAL A 793 11.26 31.20 30.37
C VAL A 793 11.84 31.99 29.22
N LYS A 794 12.98 32.64 29.44
CA LYS A 794 13.76 33.31 28.41
C LYS A 794 15.15 32.71 28.33
N VAL A 795 15.47 32.17 27.16
CA VAL A 795 16.73 31.48 26.86
C VAL A 795 17.66 32.44 26.13
N ASN A 796 18.93 32.50 26.55
CA ASN A 796 19.95 33.29 25.87
C ASN A 796 21.14 32.40 25.50
N GLY A 797 21.75 32.65 24.34
CA GLY A 797 22.97 31.94 23.92
C GLY A 797 22.76 30.49 23.49
N MET A 798 21.54 30.12 23.06
CA MET A 798 21.22 28.83 22.47
C MET A 798 20.53 29.01 21.11
N THR A 799 20.86 28.17 20.14
CA THR A 799 20.41 28.33 18.73
C THR A 799 19.09 27.60 18.47
N ASN A 800 18.90 26.42 19.08
CA ASN A 800 17.68 25.60 18.98
C ASN A 800 17.27 25.11 20.37
N PRO A 801 16.76 25.98 21.25
CA PRO A 801 16.47 25.59 22.62
C PRO A 801 15.29 24.62 22.70
N ILE A 802 15.52 23.49 23.33
CA ILE A 802 14.51 22.49 23.68
C ILE A 802 14.17 22.69 25.15
N LEU A 803 12.92 23.00 25.45
CA LEU A 803 12.44 23.18 26.82
C LEU A 803 11.82 21.87 27.33
N GLU A 804 12.17 21.48 28.55
CA GLU A 804 11.59 20.36 29.28
C GLU A 804 11.04 20.85 30.64
N VAL A 805 9.82 20.44 30.97
CA VAL A 805 9.19 20.70 32.27
C VAL A 805 9.11 19.40 33.04
N ILE A 806 9.75 19.34 34.21
CA ILE A 806 9.82 18.15 35.05
C ILE A 806 9.07 18.42 36.35
N ASP A 807 8.21 17.50 36.73
CA ASP A 807 7.47 17.51 37.97
C ASP A 807 8.34 16.95 39.10
N GLU A 808 8.71 17.77 40.09
CA GLU A 808 9.66 17.36 41.13
C GLU A 808 9.08 16.32 42.09
N ALA A 809 7.76 16.18 42.16
CA ALA A 809 7.12 15.19 43.02
C ALA A 809 7.24 13.77 42.47
N THR A 810 7.27 13.61 41.13
CA THR A 810 7.33 12.31 40.46
C THR A 810 8.68 12.06 39.79
N GLY A 811 9.44 13.11 39.49
CA GLY A 811 10.63 13.06 38.64
C GLY A 811 10.30 12.90 37.15
N GLU A 812 9.03 12.87 36.77
CA GLU A 812 8.61 12.65 35.39
C GLU A 812 8.57 13.94 34.58
N SER A 813 8.91 13.83 33.29
CA SER A 813 8.72 14.89 32.31
C SER A 813 7.22 15.08 32.06
N ALA A 814 6.73 16.28 32.35
CA ALA A 814 5.36 16.70 32.04
C ALA A 814 5.20 16.91 30.52
N TYR A 815 6.20 17.54 29.89
CA TYR A 815 6.36 17.63 28.44
C TYR A 815 7.72 18.23 28.07
N SER A 816 8.07 18.07 26.80
CA SER A 816 9.17 18.79 26.17
C SER A 816 8.76 19.35 24.80
N ILE A 817 9.41 20.43 24.38
CA ILE A 817 9.14 21.11 23.10
C ILE A 817 10.38 21.85 22.58
N SER A 818 10.66 21.70 21.29
CA SER A 818 11.60 22.55 20.55
C SER A 818 10.99 23.95 20.36
N LEU A 819 11.61 24.97 20.95
CA LEU A 819 11.03 26.31 21.00
C LEU A 819 11.04 27.03 19.65
N ARG A 820 9.99 27.83 19.42
CA ARG A 820 9.97 28.83 18.36
C ARG A 820 10.58 30.13 18.90
N GLY A 821 11.85 30.37 18.59
CA GLY A 821 12.60 31.50 19.15
C GLY A 821 13.18 31.16 20.52
N ASN A 822 13.16 32.10 21.46
CA ASN A 822 13.88 31.97 22.73
C ASN A 822 13.03 32.24 23.98
N THR A 823 11.71 32.33 23.85
CA THR A 823 10.79 32.51 24.98
C THR A 823 9.68 31.47 24.96
N PHE A 824 9.22 31.08 26.14
CA PHE A 824 8.09 30.17 26.30
C PHE A 824 7.49 30.34 27.70
N THR A 825 6.16 30.28 27.82
CA THR A 825 5.48 30.34 29.12
C THR A 825 4.90 28.97 29.45
N PRO A 826 5.54 28.19 30.35
CA PRO A 826 5.08 26.85 30.63
C PRO A 826 3.76 26.84 31.40
N LYS A 827 2.75 26.17 30.84
CA LYS A 827 1.57 25.73 31.60
C LYS A 827 1.88 24.43 32.33
N VAL A 828 1.28 24.24 33.50
CA VAL A 828 1.34 22.98 34.25
C VAL A 828 -0.05 22.57 34.69
N PHE A 829 -0.25 21.26 34.85
CA PHE A 829 -1.57 20.65 35.00
C PHE A 829 -1.88 20.23 36.44
N LYS A 830 -1.05 20.67 37.39
CA LYS A 830 -1.27 20.57 38.82
C LYS A 830 -0.50 21.66 39.55
N LYS A 831 -0.88 21.91 40.81
CA LYS A 831 -0.08 22.72 41.74
C LYS A 831 1.14 21.91 42.21
N GLY A 832 2.25 22.58 42.48
CA GLY A 832 3.45 21.93 42.95
C GLY A 832 4.71 22.71 42.61
N THR A 833 5.84 22.02 42.71
CA THR A 833 7.17 22.53 42.36
C THR A 833 7.68 21.78 41.14
N PHE A 834 8.31 22.51 40.24
CA PHE A 834 8.79 22.01 38.96
C PHE A 834 10.24 22.40 38.72
N THR A 835 10.94 21.56 37.96
CA THR A 835 12.20 21.90 37.35
C THR A 835 11.95 22.28 35.89
N VAL A 836 12.51 23.42 35.46
CA VAL A 836 12.59 23.77 34.03
C VAL A 836 14.01 23.52 33.57
N ARG A 837 14.15 22.68 32.55
CA ARG A 837 15.41 22.38 31.87
C ARG A 837 15.34 22.89 30.44
N VAL A 838 16.43 23.46 29.95
CA VAL A 838 16.60 23.82 28.55
C VAL A 838 17.88 23.18 28.03
N ILE A 839 17.77 22.52 26.88
CA ILE A 839 18.85 21.83 26.19
C ILE A 839 19.07 22.56 24.87
N ASP A 840 20.31 22.91 24.55
CA ASP A 840 20.66 23.40 23.23
C ASP A 840 20.68 22.23 22.23
N GLY A 841 19.80 22.26 21.23
CA GLY A 841 19.62 21.15 20.30
C GLY A 841 20.82 20.85 19.40
N ASP A 842 21.77 21.78 19.27
CA ASP A 842 22.94 21.61 18.42
C ASP A 842 24.14 21.06 19.22
N THR A 843 24.31 21.53 20.45
CA THR A 843 25.47 21.22 21.31
C THR A 843 25.18 20.22 22.42
N GLY A 844 23.91 19.98 22.75
CA GLY A 844 23.48 19.17 23.90
C GLY A 844 23.68 19.86 25.26
N ASN A 845 24.20 21.10 25.28
CA ASN A 845 24.43 21.84 26.51
C ASN A 845 23.12 22.08 27.25
N THR A 846 23.11 21.75 28.54
CA THR A 846 21.89 21.78 29.35
C THR A 846 21.99 22.82 30.45
N ARG A 847 20.88 23.52 30.72
CA ARG A 847 20.71 24.44 31.85
C ARG A 847 19.40 24.13 32.54
N GLU A 848 19.38 24.13 33.86
CA GLU A 848 18.14 23.85 34.60
C GLU A 848 17.98 24.75 35.83
N LYS A 849 16.72 24.98 36.20
CA LYS A 849 16.34 25.62 37.45
C LYS A 849 15.30 24.75 38.15
N LYS A 850 15.66 24.32 39.36
CA LYS A 850 14.80 23.57 40.27
C LYS A 850 14.05 24.50 41.23
N GLY A 851 13.03 23.97 41.89
CA GLY A 851 12.33 24.66 42.96
C GLY A 851 11.29 25.68 42.48
N ILE A 852 10.86 25.62 41.22
CA ILE A 852 9.95 26.62 40.64
C ILE A 852 8.52 26.29 41.06
N LYS A 853 7.94 27.13 41.92
CA LYS A 853 6.55 26.97 42.38
C LYS A 853 5.58 27.46 41.32
N ALA A 854 4.59 26.63 40.99
CA ALA A 854 3.53 27.00 40.05
C ALA A 854 2.52 27.98 40.67
N THR A 855 2.08 28.97 39.89
CA THR A 855 1.14 30.02 40.31
C THR A 855 -0.10 30.08 39.42
N SER A 856 -1.19 30.70 39.88
CA SER A 856 -2.45 30.79 39.11
C SER A 856 -2.35 31.60 37.82
N ILE A 857 -1.39 32.53 37.76
CA ILE A 857 -1.01 33.29 36.57
C ILE A 857 0.51 33.23 36.42
N PRO A 858 1.07 33.34 35.20
CA PRO A 858 2.52 33.46 35.01
C PRO A 858 3.03 34.70 35.76
N LYS A 859 4.04 34.55 36.63
CA LYS A 859 4.63 35.67 37.39
C LYS A 859 6.14 35.70 37.22
N GLY A 860 6.65 36.82 36.69
CA GLY A 860 8.08 37.04 36.49
C GLY A 860 8.64 36.31 35.28
N THR A 861 9.96 36.45 35.11
CA THR A 861 10.73 35.84 34.03
C THR A 861 11.87 35.01 34.62
N LEU A 862 12.00 33.77 34.17
CA LEU A 862 13.14 32.90 34.44
C LEU A 862 14.14 33.02 33.30
N MET A 863 15.28 33.65 33.58
CA MET A 863 16.41 33.71 32.66
C MET A 863 17.22 32.42 32.75
N LEU A 864 17.37 31.71 31.63
CA LEU A 864 18.29 30.58 31.49
C LEU A 864 19.40 30.99 30.51
N SER A 865 20.38 31.69 31.06
CA SER A 865 21.53 32.30 30.35
C SER A 865 22.79 31.48 30.37
#